data_AF-A0A3D0R4M5-F1
#
_entry.id   AF-A0A3D0R4M5-F1
#
_cell.length_a   1.000
_cell.length_b   1.000
_cell.length_c   1.000
_cell.angle_alpha   90.00
_cell.angle_beta   90.00
_cell.angle_gamma   90.00
#
_symmetry.space_group_name_H-M   'P 1'
#
loop_
_entity.id
_entity.type
_entity.pdbx_description
1 polymer ?
#
loop_
_entity_poly.entity_id
_entity_poly.type
_entity_poly.pdbx_seq_one_letter_code
_entity_poly.pdbx_strand_id
1 'polypeptide(L)'
;MKIENISMFNFPPSAFEIAIENIELNQSLTERELQAFIEQKLSEWMEDKAINAIKEHLAGNYTAMPHLIELLSYVAECWPTLNDSQKQAIASKIAERVAHCTPGFHNGMFEVVKLLSRAESLPFYIQRIREDLVEKTVLALWFDDTHQRERFFCTARLQGYGVRANTHDAYVGNVNDLRIIQQLEQTFRQYFTPAYLLTVLLDEIEATLRERYDYQGRLVTGYNDYHLYEPWRDFLHCFFAVPEASHFSYDEFLIMNEDVVEDLNWSFVAQKLAETIVTHYSNWPAATKAQCRAFITLEDSEERLKNLTDYLPGDAHVLSFYLLFVNEHRHNPKLQNALGAWVLGQNNASLSEIFLISKPILEWVASLSNLSNELAQKLIAVFNYSDQSNNTILFHALEHYRAAIPALLQILIKFNLATQADILMNIDNDGYSIFMRSIYQNSSTLPLFLEILNKLTPEEQMVLLAQINGEGYSALMIAVLEGVETLKLFVEIINNLIPEQRIELLTDKSGDGESALMSAMLESPAMVQPFVEIINNLTPEEQVKVLNDKNNEELSVLMFAMSLNCEVLQLFKPILIKLKPAQQIALLTQKCKSGYSALFLLLMNKDNNAELLPLFLSMLNELNSEVQLAVLADSGKSNYSPLMIASCFNHEALPILQPIFMQLTPEARLNILTKQNDNGYSTLMLTMMHSPSNFALIFELLDVNMLKPIEQFELLLEKNSHGDSILSLAQHQKMVEFSQLETLLLNIDYQLLSENVITDHNNNKFNVNMLINHHPCIFFKIIEKLIHSKQHVEHFREDLITAANLLKNPAHELSAKSQLILYILNIKSEKRRIGLFGYSKELKYEAANCLLRVLNEPKLVSELKCEAFREPLSQGRLGVLYEKLRSDIAEKEMSDDKKMSIT
;
A
#
# COMPACT_ATOMS: atom_id res chain seq x y z
N MET A 1 -38.37 -6.86 -50.43
CA MET A 1 -38.23 -8.24 -49.94
C MET A 1 -39.62 -8.74 -49.55
N LYS A 2 -40.10 -9.81 -50.16
CA LYS A 2 -41.33 -10.48 -49.73
C LYS A 2 -41.03 -11.15 -48.38
N ILE A 3 -41.70 -10.71 -47.32
CA ILE A 3 -41.67 -11.33 -46.01
C ILE A 3 -42.58 -12.57 -46.09
N GLU A 4 -42.08 -13.65 -46.68
CA GLU A 4 -42.76 -14.96 -46.72
C GLU A 4 -42.12 -15.88 -45.67
N ASN A 5 -42.17 -15.52 -44.37
CA ASN A 5 -41.90 -16.48 -43.25
C ASN A 5 -42.16 -15.98 -41.81
N ILE A 6 -42.94 -14.92 -41.57
CA ILE A 6 -43.37 -14.57 -40.19
C ILE A 6 -44.80 -15.08 -39.97
N SER A 7 -44.94 -16.40 -39.82
CA SER A 7 -46.15 -17.03 -39.25
C SER A 7 -45.78 -18.00 -38.13
N MET A 8 -44.79 -17.65 -37.30
CA MET A 8 -44.36 -18.52 -36.19
C MET A 8 -45.39 -18.61 -35.07
N PHE A 9 -46.40 -17.75 -35.05
CA PHE A 9 -47.40 -17.71 -33.98
C PHE A 9 -48.80 -17.48 -34.57
N ASN A 10 -49.40 -18.53 -35.13
CA ASN A 10 -50.84 -18.54 -35.32
C ASN A 10 -51.48 -18.73 -33.93
N PHE A 11 -51.67 -17.64 -33.20
CA PHE A 11 -52.46 -17.67 -31.98
C PHE A 11 -53.95 -17.75 -32.35
N PRO A 12 -54.77 -18.48 -31.57
CA PRO A 12 -56.22 -18.46 -31.75
C PRO A 12 -56.76 -17.01 -31.63
N PRO A 13 -57.91 -16.70 -32.25
CA PRO A 13 -58.62 -15.44 -32.06
C PRO A 13 -58.73 -15.11 -30.58
N SER A 14 -58.59 -13.84 -30.22
CA SER A 14 -58.64 -13.44 -28.80
C SER A 14 -60.00 -13.82 -28.20
N ALA A 15 -60.04 -14.18 -26.90
CA ALA A 15 -61.30 -14.43 -26.21
C ALA A 15 -62.26 -13.23 -26.31
N PHE A 16 -61.70 -12.04 -26.55
CA PHE A 16 -62.41 -10.80 -26.82
C PHE A 16 -63.01 -10.71 -28.24
N GLU A 17 -62.44 -11.32 -29.27
CA GLU A 17 -63.07 -11.41 -30.60
C GLU A 17 -64.31 -12.32 -30.54
N ILE A 18 -64.21 -13.41 -29.78
CA ILE A 18 -65.36 -14.28 -29.46
C ILE A 18 -66.37 -13.53 -28.57
N ALA A 19 -65.91 -12.69 -27.63
CA ALA A 19 -66.81 -11.90 -26.79
C ALA A 19 -67.49 -10.77 -27.58
N ILE A 20 -66.79 -9.99 -28.42
CA ILE A 20 -67.40 -8.93 -29.24
C ILE A 20 -68.38 -9.49 -30.27
N GLU A 21 -68.10 -10.65 -30.89
CA GLU A 21 -69.09 -11.32 -31.75
C GLU A 21 -70.30 -11.84 -30.96
N ASN A 22 -70.18 -12.03 -29.63
CA ASN A 22 -71.26 -12.42 -28.72
C ASN A 22 -71.87 -11.27 -27.92
N ILE A 23 -71.30 -10.06 -27.98
CA ILE A 23 -71.91 -8.82 -27.49
C ILE A 23 -72.94 -8.40 -28.55
N GLU A 24 -73.96 -9.22 -28.77
CA GLU A 24 -75.27 -8.69 -29.13
C GLU A 24 -75.80 -8.02 -27.87
N LEU A 25 -75.43 -6.74 -27.66
CA LEU A 25 -76.01 -5.88 -26.63
C LEU A 25 -77.52 -5.82 -26.86
N ASN A 26 -78.23 -6.73 -26.19
CA ASN A 26 -79.67 -6.67 -26.05
C ASN A 26 -79.98 -5.44 -25.18
N GLN A 27 -80.17 -4.30 -25.85
CA GLN A 27 -80.51 -2.97 -25.34
C GLN A 27 -79.32 -2.10 -24.90
N SER A 28 -78.65 -1.45 -25.87
CA SER A 28 -77.84 -0.26 -25.57
C SER A 28 -78.69 0.78 -24.84
N LEU A 29 -78.17 1.37 -23.76
CA LEU A 29 -78.82 2.49 -23.08
C LEU A 29 -79.13 3.59 -24.11
N THR A 30 -80.32 4.19 -24.02
CA THR A 30 -80.65 5.38 -24.82
C THR A 30 -79.71 6.51 -24.42
N GLU A 31 -79.43 7.44 -25.35
CA GLU A 31 -78.60 8.63 -25.08
C GLU A 31 -79.03 9.36 -23.80
N ARG A 32 -80.34 9.40 -23.55
CA ARG A 32 -80.95 9.98 -22.34
C ARG A 32 -80.61 9.22 -21.06
N GLU A 33 -80.63 7.88 -21.11
CA GLU A 33 -80.27 7.05 -19.96
C GLU A 33 -78.77 7.13 -19.66
N LEU A 34 -77.94 7.21 -20.69
CA LEU A 34 -76.50 7.40 -20.53
C LEU A 34 -76.18 8.78 -19.92
N GLN A 35 -76.87 9.82 -20.38
CA GLN A 35 -76.73 11.16 -19.81
C GLN A 35 -77.16 11.20 -18.34
N ALA A 36 -78.22 10.48 -17.97
CA ALA A 36 -78.63 10.32 -16.58
C ALA A 36 -77.59 9.57 -15.74
N PHE A 37 -76.97 8.50 -16.28
CA PHE A 37 -75.88 7.78 -15.61
C PHE A 37 -74.67 8.71 -15.33
N ILE A 38 -74.25 9.50 -16.32
CA ILE A 38 -73.14 10.45 -16.18
C ILE A 38 -73.46 11.50 -15.10
N GLU A 39 -74.68 12.06 -15.12
CA GLU A 39 -75.11 13.09 -14.18
C GLU A 39 -75.32 12.58 -12.76
N GLN A 40 -75.72 11.33 -12.59
CA GLN A 40 -76.01 10.77 -11.27
C GLN A 40 -74.82 10.04 -10.66
N LYS A 41 -74.11 9.22 -11.43
CA LYS A 41 -73.13 8.27 -10.89
C LYS A 41 -71.69 8.72 -11.07
N LEU A 42 -71.34 9.32 -12.20
CA LEU A 42 -69.98 9.84 -12.39
C LEU A 42 -69.76 11.18 -11.67
N SER A 43 -70.82 11.97 -11.47
CA SER A 43 -70.75 13.26 -10.75
C SER A 43 -70.41 13.15 -9.27
N GLU A 44 -70.72 12.02 -8.65
CA GLU A 44 -70.36 11.73 -7.25
C GLU A 44 -68.83 11.58 -7.09
N TRP A 45 -68.11 11.25 -8.17
CA TRP A 45 -66.69 10.84 -8.13
C TRP A 45 -65.76 11.68 -9.01
N MET A 46 -66.29 12.53 -9.90
CA MET A 46 -65.52 13.32 -10.86
C MET A 46 -65.76 14.81 -10.69
N GLU A 47 -64.76 15.63 -11.04
CA GLU A 47 -64.93 17.09 -11.08
C GLU A 47 -65.92 17.52 -12.17
N ASP A 48 -66.72 18.56 -11.89
CA ASP A 48 -67.71 19.14 -12.83
C ASP A 48 -67.13 19.43 -14.22
N LYS A 49 -65.83 19.79 -14.28
CA LYS A 49 -65.13 20.04 -15.54
C LYS A 49 -65.02 18.79 -16.42
N ALA A 50 -64.71 17.64 -15.84
CA ALA A 50 -64.62 16.38 -16.59
C ALA A 50 -66.00 15.92 -17.06
N ILE A 51 -67.02 16.10 -16.22
CA ILE A 51 -68.42 15.79 -16.56
C ILE A 51 -68.89 16.64 -17.76
N ASN A 52 -68.63 17.95 -17.72
CA ASN A 52 -69.01 18.85 -18.80
C ASN A 52 -68.29 18.50 -20.10
N ALA A 53 -67.01 18.14 -20.03
CA ALA A 53 -66.27 17.71 -21.20
C ALA A 53 -66.81 16.38 -21.78
N ILE A 54 -67.21 15.39 -20.95
CA ILE A 54 -67.90 14.18 -21.44
C ILE A 54 -69.21 14.56 -22.14
N LYS A 55 -69.99 15.51 -21.59
CA LYS A 55 -71.24 15.98 -22.22
C LYS A 55 -70.97 16.66 -23.56
N GLU A 56 -69.94 17.49 -23.65
CA GLU A 56 -69.52 18.13 -24.91
C GLU A 56 -69.07 17.08 -25.95
N HIS A 57 -68.38 16.04 -25.51
CA HIS A 57 -68.00 14.90 -26.34
C HIS A 57 -69.22 14.15 -26.89
N LEU A 58 -70.23 13.91 -26.05
CA LEU A 58 -71.45 13.25 -26.47
C LEU A 58 -72.31 14.11 -27.41
N ALA A 59 -72.25 15.44 -27.27
CA ALA A 59 -72.98 16.37 -28.13
C ALA A 59 -72.28 16.69 -29.48
N GLY A 60 -71.03 16.26 -29.67
CA GLY A 60 -70.22 16.57 -30.85
C GLY A 60 -70.49 15.67 -32.07
N ASN A 61 -70.21 16.18 -33.28
CA ASN A 61 -70.36 15.44 -34.55
C ASN A 61 -69.16 14.51 -34.86
N TYR A 62 -68.66 13.75 -33.89
CA TYR A 62 -67.51 12.86 -34.09
C TYR A 62 -67.92 11.53 -34.74
N THR A 63 -67.12 11.05 -35.69
CA THR A 63 -67.39 9.84 -36.50
C THR A 63 -67.44 8.52 -35.72
N ALA A 64 -67.10 8.51 -34.42
CA ALA A 64 -67.04 7.32 -33.57
C ALA A 64 -68.06 7.31 -32.40
N MET A 65 -69.06 8.21 -32.44
CA MET A 65 -70.05 8.36 -31.36
C MET A 65 -70.77 7.05 -30.95
N PRO A 66 -71.20 6.15 -31.88
CA PRO A 66 -71.83 4.89 -31.49
C PRO A 66 -70.96 4.00 -30.60
N HIS A 67 -69.66 3.90 -30.88
CA HIS A 67 -68.73 3.11 -30.07
C HIS A 67 -68.48 3.73 -28.69
N LEU A 68 -68.45 5.07 -28.60
CA LEU A 68 -68.31 5.73 -27.30
C LEU A 68 -69.54 5.50 -26.40
N ILE A 69 -70.74 5.52 -26.99
CA ILE A 69 -71.99 5.17 -26.29
C ILE A 69 -71.93 3.72 -25.80
N GLU A 70 -71.46 2.80 -26.64
CA GLU A 70 -71.33 1.39 -26.30
C GLU A 70 -70.38 1.16 -25.13
N LEU A 71 -69.18 1.75 -25.18
CA LEU A 71 -68.18 1.64 -24.11
C LEU A 71 -68.70 2.23 -22.79
N LEU A 72 -69.33 3.40 -22.82
CA LEU A 72 -69.90 4.01 -21.62
C LEU A 72 -71.12 3.23 -21.10
N SER A 73 -71.90 2.61 -21.98
CA SER A 73 -73.00 1.72 -21.58
C SER A 73 -72.47 0.48 -20.85
N TYR A 74 -71.37 -0.11 -21.32
CA TYR A 74 -70.71 -1.22 -20.64
C TYR A 74 -70.17 -0.81 -19.25
N VAL A 75 -69.54 0.36 -19.15
CA VAL A 75 -69.10 0.91 -17.85
C VAL A 75 -70.30 1.08 -16.91
N ALA A 76 -71.42 1.61 -17.41
CA ALA A 76 -72.64 1.80 -16.63
C ALA A 76 -73.27 0.48 -16.16
N GLU A 77 -73.26 -0.55 -17.01
CA GLU A 77 -73.76 -1.88 -16.68
C GLU A 77 -72.92 -2.57 -15.62
N CYS A 78 -71.59 -2.46 -15.72
CA CYS A 78 -70.67 -3.03 -14.74
C CYS A 78 -70.68 -2.27 -13.41
N TRP A 79 -71.05 -0.98 -13.41
CA TRP A 79 -70.99 -0.06 -12.27
C TRP A 79 -71.53 -0.60 -10.93
N PRO A 80 -72.70 -1.29 -10.88
CA PRO A 80 -73.25 -1.80 -9.63
C PRO A 80 -72.41 -2.90 -8.98
N THR A 81 -71.58 -3.60 -9.76
CA THR A 81 -70.76 -4.73 -9.29
C THR A 81 -69.38 -4.32 -8.77
N LEU A 82 -69.04 -3.04 -8.87
CA LEU A 82 -67.74 -2.50 -8.50
C LEU A 82 -67.72 -2.04 -7.04
N ASN A 83 -66.59 -2.24 -6.37
CA ASN A 83 -66.35 -1.61 -5.07
C ASN A 83 -65.99 -0.11 -5.24
N ASP A 84 -65.98 0.64 -4.13
CA ASP A 84 -65.80 2.09 -4.18
C ASP A 84 -64.40 2.50 -4.69
N SER A 85 -63.37 1.72 -4.38
CA SER A 85 -62.02 1.94 -4.91
C SER A 85 -61.98 1.78 -6.43
N GLN A 86 -62.61 0.72 -6.96
CA GLN A 86 -62.72 0.48 -8.40
C GLN A 86 -63.51 1.59 -9.09
N LYS A 87 -64.65 2.01 -8.53
CA LYS A 87 -65.43 3.15 -9.05
C LYS A 87 -64.59 4.42 -9.10
N GLN A 88 -63.85 4.73 -8.03
CA GLN A 88 -62.98 5.90 -7.98
C GLN A 88 -61.83 5.81 -9.00
N ALA A 89 -61.20 4.64 -9.16
CA ALA A 89 -60.13 4.42 -10.12
C ALA A 89 -60.62 4.60 -11.56
N ILE A 90 -61.78 4.04 -11.89
CA ILE A 90 -62.42 4.20 -13.20
C ILE A 90 -62.81 5.65 -13.43
N ALA A 91 -63.46 6.29 -12.47
CA ALA A 91 -63.87 7.69 -12.57
C ALA A 91 -62.66 8.62 -12.78
N SER A 92 -61.57 8.38 -12.04
CA SER A 92 -60.30 9.11 -12.19
C SER A 92 -59.67 8.87 -13.56
N LYS A 93 -59.69 7.63 -14.05
CA LYS A 93 -59.14 7.30 -15.38
C LYS A 93 -59.97 7.92 -16.49
N ILE A 94 -61.29 7.91 -16.39
CA ILE A 94 -62.16 8.62 -17.34
C ILE A 94 -61.84 10.13 -17.28
N ALA A 95 -61.75 10.73 -16.10
CA ALA A 95 -61.42 12.15 -15.92
C ALA A 95 -60.08 12.54 -16.57
N GLU A 96 -59.03 11.74 -16.31
CA GLU A 96 -57.70 11.89 -16.92
C GLU A 96 -57.82 11.86 -18.45
N ARG A 97 -58.48 10.83 -19.00
CA ARG A 97 -58.55 10.63 -20.46
C ARG A 97 -59.38 11.69 -21.18
N VAL A 98 -60.39 12.25 -20.54
CA VAL A 98 -61.18 13.37 -21.06
C VAL A 98 -60.32 14.63 -21.25
N ALA A 99 -59.32 14.85 -20.39
CA ALA A 99 -58.51 16.07 -20.42
C ALA A 99 -57.45 16.10 -21.55
N HIS A 100 -57.04 14.93 -22.07
CA HIS A 100 -55.80 14.84 -22.86
C HIS A 100 -55.96 14.79 -24.39
N CYS A 101 -57.12 14.47 -24.97
CA CYS A 101 -57.36 14.61 -26.42
C CYS A 101 -58.83 14.32 -26.79
N THR A 102 -59.54 15.27 -27.42
CA THR A 102 -60.94 15.06 -27.84
C THR A 102 -61.07 13.92 -28.88
N PRO A 103 -60.16 13.79 -29.87
CA PRO A 103 -60.03 12.59 -30.70
C PRO A 103 -59.70 11.28 -29.98
N GLY A 104 -58.78 11.29 -29.00
CA GLY A 104 -58.26 10.07 -28.34
C GLY A 104 -59.11 9.53 -27.19
N PHE A 105 -60.19 10.23 -26.81
CA PHE A 105 -61.03 9.84 -25.67
C PHE A 105 -61.62 8.43 -25.82
N HIS A 106 -61.97 8.00 -27.03
CA HIS A 106 -62.47 6.65 -27.31
C HIS A 106 -61.42 5.56 -27.00
N ASN A 107 -60.14 5.78 -27.32
CA ASN A 107 -59.04 4.89 -26.93
C ASN A 107 -58.90 4.84 -25.40
N GLY A 108 -59.02 5.99 -24.74
CA GLY A 108 -59.03 6.08 -23.28
C GLY A 108 -60.16 5.27 -22.64
N MET A 109 -61.36 5.32 -23.22
CA MET A 109 -62.51 4.55 -22.76
C MET A 109 -62.34 3.05 -23.02
N PHE A 110 -61.72 2.67 -24.13
CA PHE A 110 -61.39 1.27 -24.41
C PHE A 110 -60.47 0.70 -23.33
N GLU A 111 -59.48 1.46 -22.87
CA GLU A 111 -58.60 1.09 -21.76
C GLU A 111 -59.36 0.96 -20.43
N VAL A 112 -60.30 1.85 -20.15
CA VAL A 112 -61.18 1.75 -18.98
C VAL A 112 -62.01 0.46 -19.03
N VAL A 113 -62.55 0.12 -20.20
CA VAL A 113 -63.27 -1.14 -20.41
C VAL A 113 -62.35 -2.35 -20.29
N LYS A 114 -61.09 -2.27 -20.73
CA LYS A 114 -60.09 -3.33 -20.49
C LYS A 114 -59.84 -3.58 -19.00
N LEU A 115 -59.75 -2.51 -18.19
CA LEU A 115 -59.58 -2.61 -16.73
C LEU A 115 -60.81 -3.22 -16.05
N LEU A 116 -62.00 -2.99 -16.60
CA LEU A 116 -63.26 -3.57 -16.13
C LEU A 116 -63.44 -5.03 -16.53
N SER A 117 -62.90 -5.41 -17.69
CA SER A 117 -63.03 -6.76 -18.23
C SER A 117 -62.29 -7.74 -17.32
N ARG A 118 -63.05 -8.60 -16.64
CA ARG A 118 -62.50 -9.56 -15.69
C ARG A 118 -61.81 -10.69 -16.44
N ALA A 119 -60.59 -11.00 -16.01
CA ALA A 119 -59.91 -12.18 -16.46
C ALA A 119 -60.54 -13.41 -15.79
N GLU A 120 -61.38 -14.12 -16.55
CA GLU A 120 -62.16 -15.27 -16.05
C GLU A 120 -61.63 -16.61 -16.58
N SER A 121 -60.60 -16.59 -17.43
CA SER A 121 -60.01 -17.81 -17.99
C SER A 121 -58.54 -17.60 -18.33
N LEU A 122 -57.78 -18.69 -18.39
CA LEU A 122 -56.37 -18.66 -18.75
C LEU A 122 -56.09 -17.89 -20.07
N PRO A 123 -56.84 -18.07 -21.18
CA PRO A 123 -56.64 -17.28 -22.39
C PRO A 123 -56.71 -15.77 -22.15
N PHE A 124 -57.60 -15.32 -21.26
CA PHE A 124 -57.76 -13.90 -20.94
C PHE A 124 -56.55 -13.35 -20.16
N TYR A 125 -56.06 -14.09 -19.16
CA TYR A 125 -54.86 -13.66 -18.43
C TYR A 125 -53.64 -13.60 -19.35
N ILE A 126 -53.48 -14.58 -20.24
CA ILE A 126 -52.36 -14.58 -21.17
C ILE A 126 -52.47 -13.41 -22.16
N GLN A 127 -53.68 -13.11 -22.62
CA GLN A 127 -53.95 -11.95 -23.45
C GLN A 127 -53.58 -10.64 -22.72
N ARG A 128 -53.91 -10.51 -21.43
CA ARG A 128 -53.49 -9.35 -20.62
C ARG A 128 -51.97 -9.25 -20.50
N ILE A 129 -51.27 -10.35 -20.22
CA ILE A 129 -49.81 -10.38 -20.16
C ILE A 129 -49.20 -9.91 -21.49
N ARG A 130 -49.78 -10.32 -22.62
CA ARG A 130 -49.32 -9.85 -23.95
C ARG A 130 -49.56 -8.36 -24.13
N GLU A 131 -50.71 -7.84 -23.70
CA GLU A 131 -51.03 -6.41 -23.71
C GLU A 131 -50.03 -5.62 -22.85
N ASP A 132 -49.66 -6.13 -21.66
CA ASP A 132 -48.66 -5.54 -20.78
C ASP A 132 -47.25 -5.54 -21.43
N LEU A 133 -46.90 -6.56 -22.21
CA LEU A 133 -45.65 -6.57 -22.97
C LEU A 133 -45.65 -5.55 -24.12
N VAL A 134 -46.78 -5.34 -24.78
CA VAL A 134 -46.93 -4.24 -25.75
C VAL A 134 -46.75 -2.90 -25.04
N GLU A 135 -47.40 -2.71 -23.89
CA GLU A 135 -47.28 -1.48 -23.08
C GLU A 135 -45.83 -1.22 -22.65
N LYS A 136 -45.15 -2.26 -22.16
CA LYS A 136 -43.73 -2.19 -21.80
C LYS A 136 -42.87 -1.75 -22.99
N THR A 137 -43.20 -2.21 -24.19
CA THR A 137 -42.51 -1.80 -25.43
C THR A 137 -42.77 -0.33 -25.74
N VAL A 138 -43.99 0.16 -25.54
CA VAL A 138 -44.35 1.58 -25.72
C VAL A 138 -43.58 2.46 -24.74
N LEU A 139 -43.58 2.09 -23.45
CA LEU A 139 -42.90 2.84 -22.38
C LEU A 139 -41.38 2.90 -22.57
N ALA A 140 -40.76 1.81 -23.04
CA ALA A 140 -39.32 1.78 -23.33
C ALA A 140 -38.90 2.79 -24.43
N LEU A 141 -39.85 3.22 -25.27
CA LEU A 141 -39.62 4.17 -26.36
C LEU A 141 -40.12 5.59 -26.05
N TRP A 142 -40.59 5.84 -24.82
CA TRP A 142 -40.97 7.16 -24.30
C TRP A 142 -42.07 7.87 -25.11
N PHE A 143 -43.07 7.13 -25.60
CA PHE A 143 -44.22 7.71 -26.29
C PHE A 143 -45.33 8.08 -25.30
N ASP A 144 -45.67 9.37 -25.21
CA ASP A 144 -46.79 9.89 -24.41
C ASP A 144 -48.08 10.12 -25.26
N ASP A 145 -48.01 9.82 -26.56
CA ASP A 145 -49.11 10.02 -27.50
C ASP A 145 -50.00 8.76 -27.56
N THR A 146 -51.28 8.92 -27.23
CA THR A 146 -52.27 7.83 -27.19
C THR A 146 -52.49 7.17 -28.56
N HIS A 147 -52.37 7.92 -29.66
CA HIS A 147 -52.51 7.39 -31.02
C HIS A 147 -51.27 6.60 -31.45
N GLN A 148 -50.09 6.99 -30.98
CA GLN A 148 -48.86 6.22 -31.20
C GLN A 148 -48.90 4.92 -30.40
N ARG A 149 -49.33 4.97 -29.13
CA ARG A 149 -49.58 3.80 -28.30
C ARG A 149 -50.56 2.84 -28.97
N GLU A 150 -51.69 3.32 -29.48
CA GLU A 150 -52.67 2.47 -30.17
C GLU A 150 -52.10 1.86 -31.46
N ARG A 151 -51.23 2.58 -32.18
CA ARG A 151 -50.52 2.01 -33.34
C ARG A 151 -49.64 0.81 -32.95
N PHE A 152 -49.05 0.77 -31.75
CA PHE A 152 -48.34 -0.41 -31.26
C PHE A 152 -49.29 -1.60 -31.04
N PHE A 153 -50.44 -1.38 -30.42
CA PHE A 153 -51.45 -2.44 -30.21
C PHE A 153 -52.02 -2.94 -31.55
N CYS A 154 -52.36 -2.05 -32.47
CA CYS A 154 -52.81 -2.42 -33.81
C CYS A 154 -51.76 -3.22 -34.58
N THR A 155 -50.50 -2.77 -34.53
CA THR A 155 -49.39 -3.51 -35.17
C THR A 155 -49.20 -4.88 -34.52
N ALA A 156 -49.25 -4.96 -33.19
CA ALA A 156 -49.12 -6.21 -32.47
C ALA A 156 -50.25 -7.20 -32.80
N ARG A 157 -51.49 -6.71 -32.90
CA ARG A 157 -52.66 -7.49 -33.36
C ARG A 157 -52.46 -8.00 -34.78
N LEU A 158 -52.01 -7.14 -35.71
CA LEU A 158 -51.76 -7.51 -37.11
C LEU A 158 -50.61 -8.52 -37.27
N GLN A 159 -49.60 -8.48 -36.39
CA GLN A 159 -48.54 -9.48 -36.32
C GLN A 159 -48.99 -10.79 -35.64
N GLY A 160 -50.25 -10.86 -35.21
CA GLY A 160 -50.80 -12.04 -34.59
C GLY A 160 -50.24 -12.29 -33.19
N TYR A 161 -49.88 -11.27 -32.41
CA TYR A 161 -49.47 -11.44 -31.00
C TYR A 161 -50.66 -11.70 -30.05
N GLY A 162 -51.90 -11.66 -30.54
CA GLY A 162 -53.09 -12.00 -29.76
C GLY A 162 -53.42 -10.98 -28.66
N VAL A 163 -53.34 -9.68 -28.98
CA VAL A 163 -53.67 -8.54 -28.11
C VAL A 163 -54.92 -7.80 -28.61
N ARG A 164 -55.63 -7.09 -27.72
CA ARG A 164 -56.71 -6.17 -28.12
C ARG A 164 -56.15 -4.85 -28.62
N ALA A 165 -56.67 -4.41 -29.75
CA ALA A 165 -56.39 -3.11 -30.34
C ALA A 165 -57.68 -2.49 -30.85
N ASN A 166 -57.81 -1.18 -30.71
CA ASN A 166 -58.84 -0.39 -31.35
C ASN A 166 -58.47 -0.15 -32.83
N THR A 167 -59.03 -0.97 -33.71
CA THR A 167 -58.80 -0.89 -35.16
C THR A 167 -59.53 0.27 -35.84
N HIS A 168 -60.31 1.06 -35.09
CA HIS A 168 -61.13 2.16 -35.61
C HIS A 168 -60.57 3.54 -35.26
N ASP A 169 -59.33 3.63 -34.75
CA ASP A 169 -58.71 4.93 -34.51
C ASP A 169 -58.55 5.70 -35.83
N ALA A 170 -59.27 6.82 -35.95
CA ALA A 170 -59.23 7.67 -37.13
C ALA A 170 -57.90 8.43 -37.28
N TYR A 171 -57.07 8.46 -36.24
CA TYR A 171 -55.83 9.21 -36.18
C TYR A 171 -54.65 8.25 -36.01
N VAL A 172 -54.03 7.87 -37.13
CA VAL A 172 -52.87 6.96 -37.11
C VAL A 172 -51.64 7.71 -36.62
N GLY A 173 -51.11 7.35 -35.44
CA GLY A 173 -49.89 7.96 -34.88
C GLY A 173 -48.69 7.83 -35.82
N ASN A 174 -47.79 8.83 -35.90
CA ASN A 174 -46.69 8.86 -36.88
C ASN A 174 -45.45 8.06 -36.44
N VAL A 175 -45.56 6.73 -36.37
CA VAL A 175 -44.44 5.83 -36.02
C VAL A 175 -44.25 4.79 -37.13
N ASN A 176 -43.00 4.46 -37.48
CA ASN A 176 -42.71 3.48 -38.54
C ASN A 176 -43.03 2.04 -38.06
N ASP A 177 -43.96 1.35 -38.75
CA ASP A 177 -44.40 -0.01 -38.40
C ASP A 177 -43.25 -1.02 -38.35
N LEU A 178 -42.22 -0.89 -39.21
CA LEU A 178 -41.06 -1.78 -39.17
C LEU A 178 -40.31 -1.67 -37.84
N ARG A 179 -40.19 -0.46 -37.30
CA ARG A 179 -39.55 -0.23 -36.01
C ARG A 179 -40.40 -0.81 -34.88
N ILE A 180 -41.73 -0.64 -34.95
CA ILE A 180 -42.66 -1.23 -33.98
C ILE A 180 -42.53 -2.75 -33.97
N ILE A 181 -42.57 -3.40 -35.15
CA ILE A 181 -42.45 -4.85 -35.30
C ILE A 181 -41.15 -5.36 -34.68
N GLN A 182 -40.00 -4.73 -34.98
CA GLN A 182 -38.71 -5.14 -34.42
C GLN A 182 -38.66 -5.06 -32.90
N GLN A 183 -39.23 -4.00 -32.32
CA GLN A 183 -39.24 -3.80 -30.87
C GLN A 183 -40.20 -4.77 -30.18
N LEU A 184 -41.39 -4.99 -30.75
CA LEU A 184 -42.31 -6.02 -30.28
C LEU A 184 -41.69 -7.41 -30.34
N GLU A 185 -41.02 -7.77 -31.45
CA GLU A 185 -40.34 -9.06 -31.59
C GLU A 185 -39.27 -9.24 -30.51
N GLN A 186 -38.46 -8.21 -30.26
CA GLN A 186 -37.45 -8.23 -29.22
C GLN A 186 -38.06 -8.42 -27.82
N THR A 187 -39.05 -7.60 -27.46
CA THR A 187 -39.72 -7.67 -26.15
C THR A 187 -40.40 -9.03 -25.96
N PHE A 188 -41.15 -9.53 -26.95
CA PHE A 188 -41.83 -10.81 -26.83
C PHE A 188 -40.85 -11.98 -26.80
N ARG A 189 -39.75 -11.94 -27.57
CA ARG A 189 -38.70 -12.97 -27.48
C ARG A 189 -38.06 -12.99 -26.09
N GLN A 190 -37.85 -11.83 -25.49
CA GLN A 190 -37.20 -11.69 -24.19
C GLN A 190 -38.13 -12.08 -23.03
N TYR A 191 -39.38 -11.64 -23.08
CA TYR A 191 -40.29 -11.72 -21.93
C TYR A 191 -41.42 -12.73 -22.13
N PHE A 192 -41.91 -13.00 -23.34
CA PHE A 192 -42.98 -13.99 -23.54
C PHE A 192 -42.45 -15.44 -23.60
N THR A 193 -41.70 -15.81 -22.56
CA THR A 193 -41.16 -17.17 -22.36
C THR A 193 -42.07 -17.95 -21.41
N PRO A 194 -42.03 -19.30 -21.41
CA PRO A 194 -42.89 -20.07 -20.51
C PRO A 194 -42.63 -19.83 -19.03
N ALA A 195 -41.36 -19.64 -18.67
CA ALA A 195 -40.97 -19.37 -17.29
C ALA A 195 -41.54 -18.03 -16.82
N TYR A 196 -41.35 -16.96 -17.60
CA TYR A 196 -41.93 -15.66 -17.30
C TYR A 196 -43.46 -15.71 -17.26
N LEU A 197 -44.07 -16.37 -18.24
CA LEU A 197 -45.53 -16.51 -18.31
C LEU A 197 -46.06 -17.21 -17.07
N LEU A 198 -45.41 -18.29 -16.63
CA LEU A 198 -45.81 -19.02 -15.43
C LEU A 198 -45.67 -18.15 -14.17
N THR A 199 -44.56 -17.43 -14.01
CA THR A 199 -44.34 -16.53 -12.87
C THR A 199 -45.41 -15.44 -12.82
N VAL A 200 -45.61 -14.71 -13.91
CA VAL A 200 -46.59 -13.61 -13.94
C VAL A 200 -48.02 -14.13 -13.74
N LEU A 201 -48.36 -15.30 -14.29
CA LEU A 201 -49.68 -15.90 -14.06
C LEU A 201 -49.89 -16.31 -12.61
N LEU A 202 -48.87 -16.85 -11.94
CA LEU A 202 -48.96 -17.20 -10.51
C LEU A 202 -49.16 -15.94 -9.66
N ASP A 203 -48.41 -14.87 -9.95
CA ASP A 203 -48.56 -13.59 -9.26
C ASP A 203 -49.96 -12.99 -9.45
N GLU A 204 -50.51 -13.03 -10.67
CA GLU A 204 -51.87 -12.54 -10.96
C GLU A 204 -52.96 -13.42 -10.33
N ILE A 205 -52.78 -14.75 -10.31
CA ILE A 205 -53.68 -15.69 -9.63
C ILE A 205 -53.68 -15.40 -8.13
N GLU A 206 -52.51 -15.25 -7.52
CA GLU A 206 -52.38 -14.93 -6.10
C GLU A 206 -53.02 -13.59 -5.78
N ALA A 207 -52.71 -12.54 -6.54
CA ALA A 207 -53.30 -11.22 -6.36
C ALA A 207 -54.83 -11.27 -6.43
N THR A 208 -55.38 -12.02 -7.38
CA THR A 208 -56.84 -12.18 -7.54
C THR A 208 -57.45 -12.96 -6.37
N LEU A 209 -56.78 -14.00 -5.89
CA LEU A 209 -57.18 -14.75 -4.69
C LEU A 209 -57.24 -13.83 -3.47
N ARG A 210 -56.24 -12.97 -3.28
CA ARG A 210 -56.20 -12.00 -2.17
C ARG A 210 -57.31 -10.96 -2.28
N GLU A 211 -57.51 -10.39 -3.46
CA GLU A 211 -58.48 -9.31 -3.67
C GLU A 211 -59.93 -9.80 -3.54
N ARG A 212 -60.24 -11.00 -4.05
CA ARG A 212 -61.63 -11.44 -4.25
C ARG A 212 -62.10 -12.52 -3.30
N TYR A 213 -61.18 -13.31 -2.78
CA TYR A 213 -61.52 -14.52 -2.05
C TYR A 213 -60.87 -14.57 -0.65
N ASP A 214 -60.43 -13.40 -0.13
CA ASP A 214 -59.85 -13.24 1.21
C ASP A 214 -58.68 -14.19 1.50
N TYR A 215 -57.92 -14.54 0.47
CA TYR A 215 -56.66 -15.27 0.64
C TYR A 215 -55.61 -14.33 1.24
N GLN A 216 -54.90 -14.77 2.28
CA GLN A 216 -53.93 -13.98 3.04
C GLN A 216 -52.49 -14.52 2.94
N GLY A 217 -52.25 -15.50 2.06
CA GLY A 217 -50.97 -16.22 2.01
C GLY A 217 -50.91 -17.38 3.00
N ARG A 218 -49.71 -17.87 3.31
CA ARG A 218 -49.53 -18.90 4.35
C ARG A 218 -49.82 -18.33 5.74
N LEU A 219 -50.74 -18.97 6.47
CA LEU A 219 -51.05 -18.64 7.85
C LEU A 219 -50.57 -19.77 8.78
N VAL A 220 -49.73 -19.44 9.76
CA VAL A 220 -49.24 -20.41 10.77
C VAL A 220 -50.40 -20.91 11.65
N THR A 221 -51.40 -20.06 11.89
CA THR A 221 -52.62 -20.43 12.60
C THR A 221 -53.62 -21.18 11.71
N GLY A 222 -53.31 -21.27 10.41
CA GLY A 222 -54.20 -21.71 9.36
C GLY A 222 -55.48 -20.88 9.20
N TYR A 223 -56.26 -21.23 8.19
CA TYR A 223 -57.56 -20.66 7.89
C TYR A 223 -58.64 -21.44 8.65
N ASN A 224 -59.51 -20.73 9.36
CA ASN A 224 -60.48 -21.34 10.29
C ASN A 224 -61.85 -21.66 9.64
N ASP A 225 -62.08 -21.24 8.39
CA ASP A 225 -63.38 -21.38 7.72
C ASP A 225 -63.24 -22.22 6.45
N TYR A 226 -63.81 -23.43 6.49
CA TYR A 226 -63.82 -24.37 5.37
C TYR A 226 -64.57 -23.85 4.14
N HIS A 227 -65.48 -22.88 4.30
CA HIS A 227 -66.22 -22.31 3.19
C HIS A 227 -65.38 -21.34 2.33
N LEU A 228 -64.19 -20.94 2.80
CA LEU A 228 -63.29 -20.07 2.03
C LEU A 228 -62.57 -20.80 0.88
N TYR A 229 -62.43 -22.13 0.96
CA TYR A 229 -61.61 -22.90 0.01
C TYR A 229 -62.35 -23.27 -1.28
N GLU A 230 -63.69 -23.45 -1.22
CA GLU A 230 -64.49 -23.74 -2.40
C GLU A 230 -64.35 -22.63 -3.47
N PRO A 231 -64.47 -21.33 -3.13
CA PRO A 231 -64.20 -20.25 -4.07
C PRO A 231 -62.79 -20.24 -4.64
N TRP A 232 -61.76 -20.58 -3.85
CA TRP A 232 -60.37 -20.67 -4.35
C TRP A 232 -60.22 -21.78 -5.37
N ARG A 233 -60.77 -22.95 -5.07
CA ARG A 233 -60.74 -24.11 -5.96
C ARG A 233 -61.47 -23.82 -7.26
N ASP A 234 -62.67 -23.26 -7.16
CA ASP A 234 -63.50 -22.95 -8.32
C ASP A 234 -62.84 -21.87 -9.20
N PHE A 235 -62.18 -20.87 -8.59
CA PHE A 235 -61.37 -19.90 -9.31
C PHE A 235 -60.17 -20.55 -10.02
N LEU A 236 -59.40 -21.39 -9.33
CA LEU A 236 -58.24 -22.08 -9.91
C LEU A 236 -58.66 -23.04 -11.04
N HIS A 237 -59.84 -23.66 -10.94
CA HIS A 237 -60.41 -24.48 -12.01
C HIS A 237 -60.61 -23.71 -13.32
N CYS A 238 -60.84 -22.39 -13.29
CA CYS A 238 -60.93 -21.57 -14.49
C CYS A 238 -59.59 -21.49 -15.28
N PHE A 239 -58.47 -21.83 -14.65
CA PHE A 239 -57.15 -21.82 -15.28
C PHE A 239 -56.70 -23.18 -15.76
N PHE A 240 -57.23 -24.25 -15.17
CA PHE A 240 -56.83 -25.61 -15.50
C PHE A 240 -57.78 -26.15 -16.56
N ALA A 241 -57.26 -26.61 -17.70
CA ALA A 241 -58.07 -27.19 -18.78
C ALA A 241 -58.50 -28.62 -18.45
N VAL A 242 -59.21 -28.78 -17.33
CA VAL A 242 -59.51 -30.06 -16.72
C VAL A 242 -60.95 -30.43 -17.09
N PRO A 243 -61.19 -31.64 -17.64
CA PRO A 243 -62.55 -32.11 -17.89
C PRO A 243 -63.40 -32.01 -16.61
N GLU A 244 -64.67 -31.60 -16.73
CA GLU A 244 -65.60 -31.44 -15.59
C GLU A 244 -65.69 -32.68 -14.67
N ALA A 245 -65.30 -33.86 -15.15
CA ALA A 245 -65.27 -35.10 -14.39
C ALA A 245 -64.03 -35.31 -13.49
N SER A 246 -63.06 -34.39 -13.49
CA SER A 246 -61.77 -34.51 -12.80
C SER A 246 -61.54 -33.35 -11.82
N HIS A 247 -62.28 -33.33 -10.72
CA HIS A 247 -61.95 -32.45 -9.60
C HIS A 247 -60.66 -32.93 -8.92
N PHE A 248 -59.74 -32.00 -8.63
CA PHE A 248 -58.56 -32.28 -7.80
C PHE A 248 -58.99 -32.37 -6.33
N SER A 249 -58.39 -33.28 -5.56
CA SER A 249 -58.74 -33.45 -4.15
C SER A 249 -58.20 -32.27 -3.32
N TYR A 250 -58.85 -31.97 -2.19
CA TYR A 250 -58.37 -30.92 -1.27
C TYR A 250 -56.91 -31.16 -0.84
N ASP A 251 -56.53 -32.42 -0.62
CA ASP A 251 -55.18 -32.83 -0.24
C ASP A 251 -54.10 -32.48 -1.29
N GLU A 252 -54.49 -32.37 -2.56
CA GLU A 252 -53.56 -32.07 -3.65
C GLU A 252 -53.25 -30.56 -3.73
N PHE A 253 -54.27 -29.71 -3.60
CA PHE A 253 -54.12 -28.27 -3.82
C PHE A 253 -54.07 -27.42 -2.54
N LEU A 254 -54.31 -28.01 -1.37
CA LEU A 254 -54.17 -27.36 -0.06
C LEU A 254 -52.98 -27.94 0.71
N ILE A 255 -52.25 -27.07 1.41
CA ILE A 255 -51.28 -27.49 2.43
C ILE A 255 -52.03 -27.55 3.75
N MET A 256 -52.27 -28.76 4.23
CA MET A 256 -52.95 -29.00 5.50
C MET A 256 -51.96 -29.40 6.59
N ASN A 257 -52.17 -28.88 7.79
CA ASN A 257 -51.48 -29.32 9.00
C ASN A 257 -52.55 -29.71 10.02
N GLU A 258 -52.57 -30.99 10.39
CA GLU A 258 -53.66 -31.62 11.14
C GLU A 258 -55.00 -31.45 10.38
N ASP A 259 -55.91 -30.62 10.88
CA ASP A 259 -57.24 -30.35 10.30
C ASP A 259 -57.40 -28.92 9.78
N VAL A 260 -56.32 -28.12 9.80
CA VAL A 260 -56.33 -26.72 9.40
C VAL A 260 -55.56 -26.53 8.11
N VAL A 261 -56.13 -25.77 7.19
CA VAL A 261 -55.46 -25.38 5.94
C VAL A 261 -54.50 -24.24 6.26
N GLU A 262 -53.20 -24.44 6.05
CA GLU A 262 -52.20 -23.39 6.23
C GLU A 262 -52.08 -22.49 5.00
N ASP A 263 -52.20 -23.09 3.81
CA ASP A 263 -51.93 -22.43 2.54
C ASP A 263 -52.50 -23.20 1.32
N LEU A 264 -52.42 -22.59 0.14
CA LEU A 264 -52.50 -23.29 -1.14
C LEU A 264 -51.19 -24.05 -1.41
N ASN A 265 -51.29 -25.24 -1.99
CA ASN A 265 -50.15 -25.97 -2.53
C ASN A 265 -49.71 -25.32 -3.85
N TRP A 266 -48.97 -24.21 -3.74
CA TRP A 266 -48.48 -23.45 -4.89
C TRP A 266 -47.64 -24.27 -5.86
N SER A 267 -46.95 -25.31 -5.39
CA SER A 267 -46.20 -26.23 -6.26
C SER A 267 -47.15 -26.98 -7.19
N PHE A 268 -48.25 -27.51 -6.65
CA PHE A 268 -49.30 -28.16 -7.43
C PHE A 268 -49.97 -27.18 -8.41
N VAL A 269 -50.32 -25.97 -7.94
CA VAL A 269 -50.93 -24.93 -8.78
C VAL A 269 -50.00 -24.57 -9.95
N ALA A 270 -48.71 -24.36 -9.68
CA ALA A 270 -47.71 -24.05 -10.70
C ALA A 270 -47.54 -25.20 -11.71
N GLN A 271 -47.51 -26.44 -11.23
CA GLN A 271 -47.46 -27.62 -12.09
C GLN A 271 -48.68 -27.70 -13.02
N LYS A 272 -49.90 -27.60 -12.48
CA LYS A 272 -51.14 -27.67 -13.27
C LYS A 272 -51.28 -26.53 -14.26
N LEU A 273 -50.83 -25.34 -13.86
CA LEU A 273 -50.79 -24.20 -14.74
C LEU A 273 -49.79 -24.40 -15.88
N ALA A 274 -48.58 -24.91 -15.59
CA ALA A 274 -47.59 -25.25 -16.61
C ALA A 274 -48.10 -26.33 -17.58
N GLU A 275 -48.73 -27.39 -17.08
CA GLU A 275 -49.41 -28.42 -17.89
C GLU A 275 -50.45 -27.80 -18.84
N THR A 276 -51.24 -26.87 -18.32
CA THR A 276 -52.29 -26.21 -19.09
C THR A 276 -51.73 -25.26 -20.15
N ILE A 277 -50.68 -24.49 -19.82
CA ILE A 277 -49.96 -23.63 -20.77
C ILE A 277 -49.38 -24.47 -21.91
N VAL A 278 -48.71 -25.58 -21.62
CA VAL A 278 -48.15 -26.48 -22.65
C VAL A 278 -49.23 -27.01 -23.57
N THR A 279 -50.39 -27.35 -23.01
CA THR A 279 -51.53 -27.88 -23.75
C THR A 279 -52.15 -26.81 -24.67
N HIS A 280 -52.34 -25.59 -24.16
CA HIS A 280 -52.85 -24.45 -24.94
C HIS A 280 -51.87 -23.97 -26.02
N TYR A 281 -50.56 -24.08 -25.78
CA TYR A 281 -49.50 -23.67 -26.70
C TYR A 281 -48.80 -24.85 -27.37
N SER A 282 -49.61 -25.76 -27.90
CA SER A 282 -49.15 -26.95 -28.62
C SER A 282 -48.30 -26.64 -29.87
N ASN A 283 -48.23 -25.38 -30.32
CA ASN A 283 -47.38 -24.94 -31.43
C ASN A 283 -46.01 -24.36 -31.01
N TRP A 284 -45.70 -24.30 -29.71
CA TRP A 284 -44.39 -23.83 -29.26
C TRP A 284 -43.23 -24.72 -29.77
N PRO A 285 -42.03 -24.15 -29.99
CA PRO A 285 -40.84 -24.90 -30.34
C PRO A 285 -40.58 -26.05 -29.36
N ALA A 286 -40.01 -27.16 -29.84
CA ALA A 286 -39.75 -28.34 -29.01
C ALA A 286 -38.88 -28.03 -27.78
N ALA A 287 -37.91 -27.11 -27.91
CA ALA A 287 -37.07 -26.64 -26.81
C ALA A 287 -37.89 -25.92 -25.71
N THR A 288 -38.85 -25.09 -26.12
CA THR A 288 -39.74 -24.35 -25.21
C THR A 288 -40.69 -25.30 -24.49
N LYS A 289 -41.23 -26.32 -25.17
CA LYS A 289 -42.02 -27.38 -24.53
C LYS A 289 -41.19 -28.24 -23.59
N ALA A 290 -39.92 -28.48 -23.91
CA ALA A 290 -39.01 -29.21 -23.03
C ALA A 290 -38.74 -28.42 -21.75
N GLN A 291 -38.57 -27.10 -21.82
CA GLN A 291 -38.46 -26.23 -20.64
C GLN A 291 -39.69 -26.31 -19.73
N CYS A 292 -40.91 -26.28 -20.29
CA CYS A 292 -42.12 -26.46 -19.51
C CYS A 292 -42.27 -27.88 -18.92
N ARG A 293 -41.93 -28.91 -19.70
CA ARG A 293 -41.99 -30.31 -19.22
C ARG A 293 -40.98 -30.56 -18.10
N ALA A 294 -39.79 -29.97 -18.20
CA ALA A 294 -38.81 -29.98 -17.13
C ALA A 294 -39.33 -29.31 -15.86
N PHE A 295 -40.27 -28.36 -15.96
CA PHE A 295 -40.96 -27.77 -14.81
C PHE A 295 -42.05 -28.69 -14.22
N ILE A 296 -42.73 -29.48 -15.08
CA ILE A 296 -43.85 -30.37 -14.70
C ILE A 296 -43.39 -31.63 -13.95
N THR A 297 -42.19 -32.15 -14.24
CA THR A 297 -41.73 -33.47 -13.74
C THR A 297 -40.96 -33.43 -12.40
N LEU A 298 -41.13 -32.41 -11.56
CA LEU A 298 -40.20 -32.08 -10.46
C LEU A 298 -40.65 -32.51 -9.05
N GLU A 299 -40.78 -33.81 -8.76
CA GLU A 299 -41.07 -34.28 -7.39
C GLU A 299 -39.81 -34.40 -6.47
N ASP A 300 -38.59 -34.63 -7.00
CA ASP A 300 -37.39 -34.90 -6.17
C ASP A 300 -36.19 -33.96 -6.45
N SER A 301 -35.49 -33.49 -5.41
CA SER A 301 -34.49 -32.40 -5.44
C SER A 301 -33.10 -32.77 -5.97
N GLU A 302 -32.68 -34.04 -5.89
CA GLU A 302 -31.41 -34.49 -6.46
C GLU A 302 -31.52 -34.85 -7.95
N GLU A 303 -32.61 -35.49 -8.36
CA GLU A 303 -32.92 -35.77 -9.77
C GLU A 303 -33.24 -34.48 -10.55
N ARG A 304 -33.74 -33.44 -9.85
CA ARG A 304 -33.89 -32.03 -10.31
C ARG A 304 -32.60 -31.46 -10.89
N LEU A 305 -31.48 -31.57 -10.19
CA LEU A 305 -30.19 -30.98 -10.60
C LEU A 305 -29.57 -31.70 -11.79
N LYS A 306 -29.73 -33.02 -11.86
CA LYS A 306 -29.18 -33.88 -12.91
C LYS A 306 -29.92 -33.73 -14.24
N ASN A 307 -31.26 -33.72 -14.23
CA ASN A 307 -32.03 -33.58 -15.47
C ASN A 307 -32.01 -32.14 -16.05
N LEU A 308 -31.87 -31.10 -15.20
CA LEU A 308 -31.71 -29.72 -15.66
C LEU A 308 -30.32 -29.42 -16.25
N THR A 309 -29.29 -30.19 -15.88
CA THR A 309 -27.93 -30.02 -16.40
C THR A 309 -27.74 -30.64 -17.78
N ASP A 310 -28.50 -31.70 -18.12
CA ASP A 310 -28.37 -32.40 -19.41
C ASP A 310 -29.11 -31.73 -20.59
N TYR A 311 -30.07 -30.83 -20.34
CA TYR A 311 -30.98 -30.29 -21.39
C TYR A 311 -30.85 -28.79 -21.68
N LEU A 312 -30.01 -28.04 -20.96
CA LEU A 312 -29.93 -26.58 -21.07
C LEU A 312 -28.53 -26.11 -21.50
N PRO A 313 -28.38 -25.31 -22.57
CA PRO A 313 -27.08 -24.79 -22.97
C PRO A 313 -26.64 -23.58 -22.11
N GLY A 314 -25.35 -23.59 -21.74
CA GLY A 314 -24.50 -22.44 -21.38
C GLY A 314 -25.01 -21.53 -20.26
N ASP A 315 -25.95 -20.65 -20.59
CA ASP A 315 -26.37 -19.54 -19.76
C ASP A 315 -27.62 -19.85 -18.89
N ALA A 316 -28.29 -20.98 -19.16
CA ALA A 316 -29.53 -21.35 -18.48
C ALA A 316 -29.31 -22.09 -17.13
N HIS A 317 -28.08 -22.47 -16.77
CA HIS A 317 -27.78 -23.13 -15.49
C HIS A 317 -27.81 -22.17 -14.29
N VAL A 318 -27.49 -20.89 -14.50
CA VAL A 318 -27.65 -19.83 -13.49
C VAL A 318 -29.12 -19.59 -13.17
N LEU A 319 -30.00 -19.79 -14.15
CA LEU A 319 -31.45 -19.75 -13.98
C LEU A 319 -31.96 -20.99 -13.23
N SER A 320 -31.42 -22.18 -13.48
CA SER A 320 -31.72 -23.39 -12.69
C SER A 320 -31.30 -23.26 -11.23
N PHE A 321 -30.12 -22.65 -10.99
CA PHE A 321 -29.61 -22.26 -9.68
C PHE A 321 -30.52 -21.24 -8.98
N TYR A 322 -30.95 -20.20 -9.71
CA TYR A 322 -31.92 -19.20 -9.25
C TYR A 322 -33.24 -19.86 -8.83
N LEU A 323 -33.79 -20.75 -9.65
CA LEU A 323 -35.10 -21.36 -9.40
C LEU A 323 -35.10 -22.33 -8.21
N LEU A 324 -34.02 -23.09 -7.99
CA LEU A 324 -33.88 -23.96 -6.81
C LEU A 324 -33.74 -23.13 -5.52
N PHE A 325 -32.89 -22.11 -5.53
CA PHE A 325 -32.61 -21.28 -4.36
C PHE A 325 -33.78 -20.35 -4.00
N VAL A 326 -34.44 -19.75 -5.00
CA VAL A 326 -35.65 -18.92 -4.81
C VAL A 326 -36.81 -19.74 -4.26
N ASN A 327 -36.94 -21.01 -4.65
CA ASN A 327 -38.00 -21.88 -4.14
C ASN A 327 -37.78 -22.25 -2.67
N GLU A 328 -36.55 -22.58 -2.28
CA GLU A 328 -36.21 -22.88 -0.88
C GLU A 328 -36.30 -21.65 0.03
N HIS A 329 -36.12 -20.43 -0.50
CA HIS A 329 -36.08 -19.19 0.29
C HIS A 329 -37.20 -18.22 -0.10
N ARG A 330 -38.34 -18.75 -0.55
CA ARG A 330 -39.48 -17.97 -1.09
C ARG A 330 -40.10 -16.94 -0.14
N HIS A 331 -39.80 -17.06 1.15
CA HIS A 331 -40.29 -16.17 2.20
C HIS A 331 -39.38 -14.94 2.42
N ASN A 332 -38.27 -14.79 1.67
CA ASN A 332 -37.37 -13.65 1.76
C ASN A 332 -37.38 -12.82 0.47
N PRO A 333 -38.35 -11.89 0.30
CA PRO A 333 -38.52 -11.12 -0.94
C PRO A 333 -37.32 -10.21 -1.26
N LYS A 334 -36.54 -9.79 -0.26
CA LYS A 334 -35.29 -9.03 -0.49
C LYS A 334 -34.24 -9.89 -1.17
N LEU A 335 -34.07 -11.13 -0.72
CA LEU A 335 -33.12 -12.08 -1.30
C LEU A 335 -33.54 -12.51 -2.71
N GLN A 336 -34.83 -12.72 -2.94
CA GLN A 336 -35.38 -13.04 -4.27
C GLN A 336 -35.14 -11.89 -5.27
N ASN A 337 -35.46 -10.65 -4.87
CA ASN A 337 -35.27 -9.49 -5.75
C ASN A 337 -33.79 -9.25 -6.08
N ALA A 338 -32.90 -9.46 -5.11
CA ALA A 338 -31.48 -9.23 -5.27
C ALA A 338 -30.80 -10.33 -6.12
N LEU A 339 -31.19 -11.61 -5.95
CA LEU A 339 -30.77 -12.71 -6.82
C LEU A 339 -31.40 -12.63 -8.23
N GLY A 340 -32.64 -12.15 -8.33
CA GLY A 340 -33.31 -11.92 -9.60
C GLY A 340 -32.63 -10.82 -10.39
N ALA A 341 -32.22 -9.73 -9.72
CA ALA A 341 -31.41 -8.68 -10.33
C ALA A 341 -30.05 -9.21 -10.81
N TRP A 342 -29.38 -10.08 -10.03
CA TRP A 342 -28.11 -10.71 -10.39
C TRP A 342 -28.22 -11.63 -11.62
N VAL A 343 -29.20 -12.55 -11.64
CA VAL A 343 -29.43 -13.48 -12.75
C VAL A 343 -29.86 -12.77 -14.03
N LEU A 344 -30.56 -11.63 -13.90
CA LEU A 344 -31.00 -10.82 -15.03
C LEU A 344 -29.97 -9.78 -15.48
N GLY A 345 -28.77 -9.75 -14.88
CA GLY A 345 -27.71 -8.79 -15.23
C GLY A 345 -28.09 -7.33 -14.97
N GLN A 346 -28.98 -7.06 -14.02
CA GLN A 346 -29.42 -5.71 -13.69
C GLN A 346 -28.47 -5.09 -12.65
N ASN A 347 -27.68 -4.09 -13.08
CA ASN A 347 -26.62 -3.41 -12.32
C ASN A 347 -27.05 -2.64 -11.05
N ASN A 348 -28.28 -2.79 -10.56
CA ASN A 348 -28.86 -1.88 -9.56
C ASN A 348 -29.00 -2.44 -8.13
N ALA A 349 -28.78 -3.74 -7.90
CA ALA A 349 -28.69 -4.29 -6.53
C ALA A 349 -27.22 -4.34 -6.11
N SER A 350 -26.84 -3.64 -5.03
CA SER A 350 -25.45 -3.74 -4.55
C SER A 350 -25.24 -5.13 -3.95
N LEU A 351 -24.18 -5.81 -4.37
CA LEU A 351 -23.84 -7.16 -3.90
C LEU A 351 -23.63 -7.21 -2.39
N SER A 352 -23.28 -6.10 -1.75
CA SER A 352 -23.29 -6.00 -0.30
C SER A 352 -24.66 -6.37 0.29
N GLU A 353 -25.78 -6.04 -0.35
CA GLU A 353 -27.13 -6.42 0.09
C GLU A 353 -27.45 -7.89 -0.16
N ILE A 354 -26.96 -8.49 -1.25
CA ILE A 354 -27.06 -9.94 -1.53
C ILE A 354 -26.22 -10.72 -0.51
N PHE A 355 -25.00 -10.25 -0.23
CA PHE A 355 -24.05 -10.89 0.66
C PHE A 355 -24.36 -10.68 2.14
N LEU A 356 -24.92 -9.54 2.57
CA LEU A 356 -25.43 -9.36 3.95
C LEU A 356 -26.53 -10.36 4.32
N ILE A 357 -27.16 -11.01 3.33
CA ILE A 357 -28.20 -12.04 3.49
C ILE A 357 -27.64 -13.46 3.19
N SER A 358 -26.35 -13.61 2.86
CA SER A 358 -25.76 -14.80 2.20
C SER A 358 -25.19 -15.91 3.10
N LYS A 359 -25.38 -15.86 4.41
CA LYS A 359 -25.01 -16.99 5.27
C LYS A 359 -25.53 -18.35 4.72
N PRO A 360 -26.79 -18.46 4.23
CA PRO A 360 -27.28 -19.70 3.62
C PRO A 360 -26.58 -20.09 2.31
N ILE A 361 -26.20 -19.13 1.47
CA ILE A 361 -25.47 -19.40 0.21
C ILE A 361 -24.10 -19.97 0.54
N LEU A 362 -23.39 -19.36 1.49
CA LEU A 362 -22.05 -19.80 1.89
C LEU A 362 -22.08 -21.11 2.69
N GLU A 363 -23.09 -21.33 3.53
CA GLU A 363 -23.33 -22.62 4.21
C GLU A 363 -23.71 -23.74 3.23
N TRP A 364 -24.52 -23.42 2.21
CA TRP A 364 -24.88 -24.36 1.15
C TRP A 364 -23.67 -24.69 0.26
N VAL A 365 -22.93 -23.70 -0.23
CA VAL A 365 -21.67 -23.93 -0.96
C VAL A 365 -20.71 -24.74 -0.10
N ALA A 366 -20.67 -24.52 1.22
CA ALA A 366 -19.85 -25.33 2.11
C ALA A 366 -20.30 -26.80 2.21
N SER A 367 -21.60 -27.06 2.10
CA SER A 367 -22.16 -28.43 2.03
C SER A 367 -21.81 -29.16 0.73
N LEU A 368 -21.38 -28.45 -0.30
CA LEU A 368 -21.01 -28.99 -1.62
C LEU A 368 -19.56 -29.50 -1.72
N SER A 369 -18.90 -29.79 -0.60
CA SER A 369 -17.53 -30.33 -0.61
C SER A 369 -17.36 -31.63 -1.41
N ASN A 370 -18.44 -32.34 -1.74
CA ASN A 370 -18.45 -33.58 -2.53
C ASN A 370 -18.78 -33.44 -4.03
N LEU A 371 -18.75 -32.22 -4.60
CA LEU A 371 -19.04 -32.02 -6.02
C LEU A 371 -18.16 -32.81 -7.00
N SER A 372 -18.76 -33.20 -8.13
CA SER A 372 -18.05 -33.72 -9.29
C SER A 372 -17.20 -32.63 -9.95
N ASN A 373 -16.13 -33.03 -10.66
CA ASN A 373 -15.25 -32.10 -11.38
C ASN A 373 -16.00 -31.26 -12.41
N GLU A 374 -17.06 -31.80 -13.03
CA GLU A 374 -17.87 -31.05 -13.99
C GLU A 374 -18.63 -29.90 -13.33
N LEU A 375 -19.24 -30.13 -12.16
CA LEU A 375 -19.94 -29.06 -11.46
C LEU A 375 -18.95 -28.02 -10.89
N ALA A 376 -17.76 -28.46 -10.47
CA ALA A 376 -16.69 -27.58 -10.05
C ALA A 376 -16.30 -26.60 -11.18
N GLN A 377 -16.14 -27.08 -12.43
CA GLN A 377 -15.84 -26.20 -13.57
C GLN A 377 -16.92 -25.13 -13.81
N LYS A 378 -18.19 -25.47 -13.58
CA LYS A 378 -19.30 -24.50 -13.71
C LYS A 378 -19.29 -23.43 -12.61
N LEU A 379 -18.67 -23.72 -11.44
CA LEU A 379 -18.51 -22.76 -10.35
C LEU A 379 -17.38 -21.75 -10.57
N ILE A 380 -16.51 -21.91 -11.58
CA ILE A 380 -15.45 -20.95 -11.88
C ILE A 380 -16.02 -19.55 -12.12
N ALA A 381 -17.14 -19.45 -12.83
CA ALA A 381 -17.81 -18.16 -13.07
C ALA A 381 -18.26 -17.49 -11.76
N VAL A 382 -18.63 -18.27 -10.74
CA VAL A 382 -19.02 -17.77 -9.42
C VAL A 382 -17.79 -17.27 -8.65
N PHE A 383 -16.67 -17.98 -8.72
CA PHE A 383 -15.41 -17.56 -8.07
C PHE A 383 -14.79 -16.32 -8.72
N ASN A 384 -14.98 -16.11 -10.02
CA ASN A 384 -14.48 -14.96 -10.76
C ASN A 384 -15.46 -13.78 -10.83
N TYR A 385 -16.70 -13.97 -10.37
CA TYR A 385 -17.65 -12.87 -10.31
C TYR A 385 -17.24 -11.90 -9.19
N SER A 386 -17.04 -10.63 -9.54
CA SER A 386 -16.67 -9.58 -8.60
C SER A 386 -17.76 -8.51 -8.46
N ASP A 387 -17.80 -7.86 -7.30
CA ASP A 387 -18.69 -6.72 -7.07
C ASP A 387 -18.15 -5.41 -7.66
N GLN A 388 -18.83 -4.30 -7.41
CA GLN A 388 -18.39 -2.97 -7.86
C GLN A 388 -17.05 -2.54 -7.24
N SER A 389 -16.62 -3.21 -6.17
CA SER A 389 -15.33 -3.01 -5.51
C SER A 389 -14.28 -4.06 -5.91
N ASN A 390 -14.56 -4.80 -6.98
CA ASN A 390 -13.79 -5.93 -7.46
C ASN A 390 -13.63 -7.08 -6.44
N ASN A 391 -14.48 -7.14 -5.42
CA ASN A 391 -14.45 -8.23 -4.43
C ASN A 391 -15.17 -9.45 -4.99
N THR A 392 -14.43 -10.55 -5.10
CA THR A 392 -14.96 -11.88 -5.41
C THR A 392 -15.61 -12.55 -4.19
N ILE A 393 -16.24 -13.71 -4.39
CA ILE A 393 -16.85 -14.49 -3.29
C ILE A 393 -15.86 -14.83 -2.17
N LEU A 394 -14.59 -15.07 -2.52
CA LEU A 394 -13.54 -15.38 -1.55
C LEU A 394 -13.12 -14.14 -0.74
N PHE A 395 -13.11 -12.94 -1.33
CA PHE A 395 -12.90 -11.69 -0.58
C PHE A 395 -14.01 -11.48 0.46
N HIS A 396 -15.27 -11.62 0.05
CA HIS A 396 -16.39 -11.51 0.99
C HIS A 396 -16.35 -12.60 2.08
N ALA A 397 -15.93 -13.81 1.74
CA ALA A 397 -15.76 -14.88 2.73
C ALA A 397 -14.65 -14.56 3.74
N LEU A 398 -13.53 -14.00 3.29
CA LEU A 398 -12.43 -13.52 4.13
C LEU A 398 -12.86 -12.42 5.10
N GLU A 399 -13.65 -11.45 4.60
CA GLU A 399 -14.03 -10.29 5.38
C GLU A 399 -15.21 -10.55 6.34
N HIS A 400 -16.18 -11.34 5.92
CA HIS A 400 -17.46 -11.45 6.64
C HIS A 400 -17.84 -12.87 7.06
N TYR A 401 -17.27 -13.92 6.45
CA TYR A 401 -17.75 -15.30 6.62
C TYR A 401 -16.63 -16.34 6.75
N ARG A 402 -15.75 -16.14 7.73
CA ARG A 402 -14.55 -16.98 7.95
C ARG A 402 -14.83 -18.49 8.03
N ALA A 403 -16.00 -18.89 8.54
CA ALA A 403 -16.40 -20.29 8.63
C ALA A 403 -16.61 -20.99 7.27
N ALA A 404 -16.88 -20.22 6.20
CA ALA A 404 -17.09 -20.75 4.85
C ALA A 404 -15.78 -20.99 4.10
N ILE A 405 -14.68 -20.35 4.53
CA ILE A 405 -13.39 -20.38 3.82
C ILE A 405 -12.88 -21.82 3.62
N PRO A 406 -12.84 -22.70 4.64
CA PRO A 406 -12.33 -24.05 4.42
C PRO A 406 -13.07 -24.78 3.31
N ALA A 407 -14.39 -24.64 3.23
CA ALA A 407 -15.16 -25.34 2.23
C ALA A 407 -15.04 -24.70 0.83
N LEU A 408 -14.95 -23.37 0.74
CA LEU A 408 -14.63 -22.69 -0.52
C LEU A 408 -13.26 -23.09 -1.06
N LEU A 409 -12.25 -23.24 -0.19
CA LEU A 409 -10.93 -23.70 -0.59
C LEU A 409 -10.93 -25.18 -1.02
N GLN A 410 -11.74 -26.03 -0.37
CA GLN A 410 -11.93 -27.42 -0.83
C GLN A 410 -12.54 -27.49 -2.24
N ILE A 411 -13.42 -26.55 -2.60
CA ILE A 411 -13.93 -26.43 -3.97
C ILE A 411 -12.84 -25.93 -4.91
N LEU A 412 -12.09 -24.89 -4.51
CA LEU A 412 -10.99 -24.32 -5.29
C LEU A 412 -9.92 -25.38 -5.64
N ILE A 413 -9.56 -26.27 -4.70
CA ILE A 413 -8.62 -27.38 -4.91
C ILE A 413 -9.04 -28.33 -6.04
N LYS A 414 -10.34 -28.40 -6.36
CA LYS A 414 -10.86 -29.24 -7.47
C LYS A 414 -10.69 -28.60 -8.84
N PHE A 415 -10.38 -27.30 -8.92
CA PHE A 415 -10.11 -26.64 -10.20
C PHE A 415 -8.73 -27.05 -10.72
N ASN A 416 -8.45 -26.81 -12.00
CA ASN A 416 -7.10 -27.00 -12.50
C ASN A 416 -6.16 -25.91 -11.91
N LEU A 417 -4.85 -26.18 -11.85
CA LEU A 417 -3.88 -25.30 -11.17
C LEU A 417 -3.86 -23.87 -11.74
N ALA A 418 -3.95 -23.72 -13.07
CA ALA A 418 -4.00 -22.41 -13.71
C ALA A 418 -5.22 -21.59 -13.24
N THR A 419 -6.40 -22.21 -13.17
CA THR A 419 -7.60 -21.56 -12.64
C THR A 419 -7.49 -21.24 -11.14
N GLN A 420 -6.82 -22.10 -10.36
CA GLN A 420 -6.55 -21.82 -8.94
C GLN A 420 -5.67 -20.56 -8.80
N ALA A 421 -4.60 -20.48 -9.58
CA ALA A 421 -3.72 -19.32 -9.60
C ALA A 421 -4.49 -18.05 -10.04
N ASP A 422 -5.25 -18.11 -11.14
CA ASP A 422 -6.05 -16.98 -11.64
C ASP A 422 -7.01 -16.42 -10.58
N ILE A 423 -7.72 -17.31 -9.88
CA ILE A 423 -8.63 -16.90 -8.82
C ILE A 423 -7.86 -16.25 -7.68
N LEU A 424 -6.77 -16.87 -7.21
CA LEU A 424 -5.97 -16.32 -6.11
C LEU A 424 -5.29 -14.99 -6.44
N MET A 425 -5.05 -14.73 -7.73
CA MET A 425 -4.49 -13.48 -8.25
C MET A 425 -5.49 -12.33 -8.35
N ASN A 426 -6.80 -12.57 -8.21
CA ASN A 426 -7.81 -11.51 -8.22
C ASN A 426 -7.51 -10.49 -7.11
N ILE A 427 -7.52 -9.21 -7.46
CA ILE A 427 -7.23 -8.09 -6.56
C ILE A 427 -8.48 -7.29 -6.21
N ASP A 428 -8.59 -6.82 -4.97
CA ASP A 428 -9.62 -5.86 -4.57
C ASP A 428 -9.27 -4.42 -5.00
N ASN A 429 -10.14 -3.46 -4.66
CA ASN A 429 -9.91 -2.03 -4.94
C ASN A 429 -8.65 -1.44 -4.28
N ASP A 430 -8.18 -2.03 -3.18
CA ASP A 430 -6.96 -1.62 -2.47
C ASP A 430 -5.71 -2.33 -3.03
N GLY A 431 -5.89 -3.16 -4.07
CA GLY A 431 -4.85 -3.92 -4.73
C GLY A 431 -4.44 -5.20 -3.99
N TYR A 432 -5.08 -5.57 -2.89
CA TYR A 432 -4.77 -6.83 -2.20
C TYR A 432 -5.29 -7.98 -3.05
N SER A 433 -4.45 -8.97 -3.31
CA SER A 433 -4.93 -10.23 -3.86
C SER A 433 -5.68 -11.05 -2.81
N ILE A 434 -6.47 -12.04 -3.24
CA ILE A 434 -7.15 -12.96 -2.30
C ILE A 434 -6.13 -13.62 -1.36
N PHE A 435 -4.98 -14.02 -1.91
CA PHE A 435 -3.91 -14.60 -1.11
C PHE A 435 -3.39 -13.61 -0.07
N MET A 436 -3.09 -12.36 -0.45
CA MET A 436 -2.68 -11.32 0.49
C MET A 436 -3.72 -11.04 1.58
N ARG A 437 -5.00 -10.93 1.18
CA ARG A 437 -6.12 -10.70 2.11
C ARG A 437 -6.25 -11.86 3.10
N SER A 438 -5.94 -13.09 2.69
CA SER A 438 -5.90 -14.25 3.57
C SER A 438 -4.83 -14.18 4.65
N ILE A 439 -3.68 -13.58 4.33
CA ILE A 439 -2.60 -13.32 5.28
C ILE A 439 -3.06 -12.25 6.27
N TYR A 440 -3.49 -11.09 5.76
CA TYR A 440 -3.86 -9.90 6.53
C TYR A 440 -5.06 -10.12 7.47
N GLN A 441 -6.11 -10.80 7.01
CA GLN A 441 -7.35 -10.89 7.79
C GLN A 441 -7.48 -12.18 8.59
N ASN A 442 -6.76 -13.25 8.20
CA ASN A 442 -7.05 -14.58 8.72
C ASN A 442 -5.88 -15.57 8.68
N SER A 443 -4.87 -15.31 9.51
CA SER A 443 -3.75 -16.22 9.74
C SER A 443 -4.16 -17.67 10.07
N SER A 444 -5.35 -17.89 10.64
CA SER A 444 -5.86 -19.24 10.95
C SER A 444 -6.24 -20.07 9.71
N THR A 445 -6.61 -19.42 8.61
CA THR A 445 -6.95 -20.09 7.33
C THR A 445 -5.77 -20.15 6.37
N LEU A 446 -4.71 -19.40 6.64
CA LEU A 446 -3.50 -19.38 5.82
C LEU A 446 -2.96 -20.79 5.50
N PRO A 447 -2.90 -21.78 6.44
CA PRO A 447 -2.43 -23.12 6.11
C PRO A 447 -3.16 -23.79 4.93
N LEU A 448 -4.46 -23.51 4.75
CA LEU A 448 -5.24 -24.05 3.62
C LEU A 448 -4.87 -23.37 2.30
N PHE A 449 -4.60 -22.06 2.31
CA PHE A 449 -4.08 -21.36 1.15
C PHE A 449 -2.67 -21.84 0.78
N LEU A 450 -1.82 -22.13 1.76
CA LEU A 450 -0.49 -22.67 1.52
C LEU A 450 -0.53 -24.10 0.96
N GLU A 451 -1.54 -24.90 1.32
CA GLU A 451 -1.76 -26.21 0.68
C GLU A 451 -2.01 -26.07 -0.83
N ILE A 452 -2.75 -25.04 -1.25
CA ILE A 452 -2.99 -24.73 -2.66
C ILE A 452 -1.69 -24.23 -3.30
N LEU A 453 -1.02 -23.26 -2.68
CA LEU A 453 0.22 -22.68 -3.18
C LEU A 453 1.30 -23.75 -3.41
N ASN A 454 1.45 -24.70 -2.49
CA ASN A 454 2.42 -25.81 -2.59
C ASN A 454 2.13 -26.79 -3.75
N LYS A 455 0.92 -26.76 -4.34
CA LYS A 455 0.57 -27.56 -5.52
C LYS A 455 0.87 -26.83 -6.84
N LEU A 456 1.06 -25.51 -6.80
CA LEU A 456 1.40 -24.70 -7.97
C LEU A 456 2.87 -24.90 -8.37
N THR A 457 3.18 -24.63 -9.63
CA THR A 457 4.56 -24.59 -10.11
C THR A 457 5.34 -23.43 -9.46
N PRO A 458 6.68 -23.50 -9.34
CA PRO A 458 7.47 -22.40 -8.78
C PRO A 458 7.23 -21.06 -9.50
N GLU A 459 6.99 -21.08 -10.82
CA GLU A 459 6.63 -19.91 -11.60
C GLU A 459 5.28 -19.32 -11.17
N GLU A 460 4.23 -20.14 -11.02
CA GLU A 460 2.91 -19.69 -10.55
C GLU A 460 2.95 -19.22 -9.09
N GLN A 461 3.74 -19.90 -8.23
CA GLN A 461 3.96 -19.47 -6.85
C GLN A 461 4.58 -18.07 -6.82
N MET A 462 5.59 -17.82 -7.64
CA MET A 462 6.23 -16.51 -7.72
C MET A 462 5.28 -15.43 -8.21
N VAL A 463 4.45 -15.71 -9.22
CA VAL A 463 3.46 -14.73 -9.67
C VAL A 463 2.56 -14.29 -8.53
N LEU A 464 2.10 -15.22 -7.67
CA LEU A 464 1.28 -14.90 -6.49
C LEU A 464 2.05 -14.17 -5.39
N LEU A 465 3.29 -14.61 -5.10
CA LEU A 465 4.11 -14.05 -4.02
C LEU A 465 4.65 -12.65 -4.33
N ALA A 466 4.94 -12.37 -5.61
CA ALA A 466 5.49 -11.11 -6.11
C ALA A 466 4.40 -10.07 -6.47
N GLN A 467 3.11 -10.41 -6.33
CA GLN A 467 2.07 -9.38 -6.41
C GLN A 467 2.34 -8.32 -5.34
N ILE A 468 1.93 -7.08 -5.61
CA ILE A 468 2.00 -5.96 -4.66
C ILE A 468 0.62 -5.31 -4.56
N ASN A 469 0.24 -4.87 -3.35
CA ASN A 469 -1.00 -4.11 -3.15
C ASN A 469 -0.86 -2.64 -3.58
N GLY A 470 -1.90 -1.83 -3.36
CA GLY A 470 -1.89 -0.39 -3.68
C GLY A 470 -0.83 0.44 -2.94
N GLU A 471 -0.26 -0.08 -1.85
CA GLU A 471 0.84 0.53 -1.08
C GLU A 471 2.22 -0.01 -1.50
N GLY A 472 2.25 -0.97 -2.41
CA GLY A 472 3.47 -1.65 -2.87
C GLY A 472 3.90 -2.83 -2.00
N TYR A 473 3.13 -3.25 -0.99
CA TYR A 473 3.50 -4.38 -0.14
C TYR A 473 3.25 -5.71 -0.84
N SER A 474 4.27 -6.57 -0.87
CA SER A 474 4.14 -7.96 -1.34
C SER A 474 3.50 -8.88 -0.30
N ALA A 475 3.12 -10.08 -0.71
CA ALA A 475 2.53 -11.07 0.21
C ALA A 475 3.49 -11.38 1.39
N LEU A 476 4.80 -11.43 1.12
CA LEU A 476 5.83 -11.64 2.14
C LEU A 476 5.95 -10.45 3.10
N MET A 477 5.80 -9.21 2.61
CA MET A 477 5.77 -8.02 3.47
C MET A 477 4.52 -7.99 4.36
N ILE A 478 3.36 -8.36 3.82
CA ILE A 478 2.14 -8.48 4.63
C ILE A 478 2.30 -9.56 5.70
N ALA A 479 2.94 -10.69 5.39
CA ALA A 479 3.23 -11.73 6.38
C ALA A 479 4.16 -11.24 7.50
N VAL A 480 5.04 -10.28 7.22
CA VAL A 480 5.86 -9.61 8.25
C VAL A 480 4.98 -8.76 9.17
N LEU A 481 4.08 -7.95 8.61
CA LEU A 481 3.17 -7.10 9.39
C LEU A 481 2.23 -7.92 10.30
N GLU A 482 1.83 -9.12 9.85
CA GLU A 482 0.99 -10.04 10.62
C GLU A 482 1.72 -10.84 11.71
N GLY A 483 3.05 -10.79 11.73
CA GLY A 483 3.88 -11.34 12.80
C GLY A 483 4.55 -12.70 12.54
N VAL A 484 5.36 -13.12 13.51
CA VAL A 484 6.41 -14.14 13.30
C VAL A 484 5.86 -15.53 12.96
N GLU A 485 4.70 -15.90 13.51
CA GLU A 485 4.09 -17.20 13.23
C GLU A 485 3.56 -17.28 11.81
N THR A 486 3.01 -16.18 11.29
CA THR A 486 2.59 -16.06 9.89
C THR A 486 3.81 -16.13 8.96
N LEU A 487 4.88 -15.39 9.27
CA LEU A 487 6.13 -15.41 8.51
C LEU A 487 6.80 -16.79 8.48
N LYS A 488 6.78 -17.55 9.59
CA LYS A 488 7.34 -18.92 9.64
C LYS A 488 6.69 -19.86 8.62
N LEU A 489 5.40 -19.69 8.36
CA LEU A 489 4.70 -20.50 7.36
C LEU A 489 5.21 -20.24 5.93
N PHE A 490 5.73 -19.04 5.66
CA PHE A 490 6.33 -18.69 4.36
C PHE A 490 7.73 -19.27 4.16
N VAL A 491 8.47 -19.58 5.24
CA VAL A 491 9.84 -20.09 5.14
C VAL A 491 9.91 -21.37 4.31
N GLU A 492 8.96 -22.29 4.49
CA GLU A 492 8.91 -23.54 3.72
C GLU A 492 8.68 -23.29 2.23
N ILE A 493 7.72 -22.43 1.90
CA ILE A 493 7.40 -22.05 0.51
C ILE A 493 8.60 -21.39 -0.15
N ILE A 494 9.22 -20.43 0.52
CA ILE A 494 10.39 -19.73 -0.01
C ILE A 494 11.52 -20.72 -0.26
N ASN A 495 11.79 -21.66 0.64
CA ASN A 495 12.84 -22.67 0.45
C ASN A 495 12.57 -23.63 -0.71
N ASN A 496 11.30 -23.78 -1.14
CA ASN A 496 10.93 -24.60 -2.30
C ASN A 496 11.10 -23.87 -3.65
N LEU A 497 11.26 -22.55 -3.64
CA LEU A 497 11.52 -21.76 -4.84
C LEU A 497 12.94 -21.98 -5.38
N ILE A 498 13.11 -21.84 -6.70
CA ILE A 498 14.46 -21.88 -7.29
C ILE A 498 15.29 -20.68 -6.81
N PRO A 499 16.64 -20.76 -6.78
CA PRO A 499 17.47 -19.74 -6.16
C PRO A 499 17.24 -18.31 -6.70
N GLU A 500 17.03 -18.16 -8.01
CA GLU A 500 16.76 -16.86 -8.63
C GLU A 500 15.48 -16.20 -8.11
N GLN A 501 14.42 -17.01 -8.01
CA GLN A 501 13.10 -16.61 -7.50
C GLN A 501 13.14 -16.26 -6.02
N ARG A 502 13.89 -17.03 -5.21
CA ARG A 502 14.11 -16.71 -3.79
C ARG A 502 14.72 -15.33 -3.62
N ILE A 503 15.75 -15.03 -4.41
CA ILE A 503 16.44 -13.73 -4.31
C ILE A 503 15.52 -12.62 -4.77
N GLU A 504 14.83 -12.79 -5.89
CA GLU A 504 13.84 -11.83 -6.39
C GLU A 504 12.85 -11.44 -5.28
N LEU A 505 12.16 -12.43 -4.70
CA LEU A 505 11.18 -12.21 -3.63
C LEU A 505 11.79 -11.57 -2.36
N LEU A 506 13.02 -11.95 -1.99
CA LEU A 506 13.71 -11.37 -0.83
C LEU A 506 14.18 -9.92 -1.07
N THR A 507 14.28 -9.50 -2.33
CA THR A 507 14.71 -8.16 -2.76
C THR A 507 13.60 -7.32 -3.36
N ASP A 508 12.37 -7.84 -3.41
CA ASP A 508 11.17 -7.09 -3.80
C ASP A 508 10.97 -5.89 -2.88
N LYS A 509 10.43 -4.80 -3.44
CA LYS A 509 10.41 -3.48 -2.81
C LYS A 509 9.00 -2.96 -2.58
N SER A 510 8.77 -2.41 -1.39
CA SER A 510 7.58 -1.64 -1.05
C SER A 510 7.56 -0.29 -1.77
N GLY A 511 6.48 0.49 -1.62
CA GLY A 511 6.44 1.88 -2.09
C GLY A 511 7.56 2.76 -1.53
N ASP A 512 8.05 2.45 -0.32
CA ASP A 512 9.17 3.13 0.35
C ASP A 512 10.55 2.59 -0.07
N GLY A 513 10.58 1.59 -0.96
CA GLY A 513 11.80 0.93 -1.41
C GLY A 513 12.36 -0.08 -0.41
N GLU A 514 11.64 -0.39 0.67
CA GLU A 514 12.09 -1.36 1.66
C GLU A 514 11.81 -2.79 1.19
N SER A 515 12.73 -3.72 1.45
CA SER A 515 12.45 -5.14 1.25
C SER A 515 11.73 -5.75 2.45
N ALA A 516 11.11 -6.91 2.28
CA ALA A 516 10.41 -7.59 3.38
C ALA A 516 11.33 -7.84 4.59
N LEU A 517 12.61 -8.09 4.35
CA LEU A 517 13.60 -8.22 5.41
C LEU A 517 13.86 -6.88 6.12
N MET A 518 13.91 -5.74 5.42
CA MET A 518 14.03 -4.42 6.05
C MET A 518 12.79 -4.10 6.89
N SER A 519 11.59 -4.36 6.37
CA SER A 519 10.35 -4.20 7.14
C SER A 519 10.35 -5.08 8.40
N ALA A 520 10.86 -6.30 8.32
CA ALA A 520 11.00 -7.19 9.49
C ALA A 520 11.91 -6.59 10.58
N MET A 521 12.96 -5.86 10.20
CA MET A 521 13.83 -5.18 11.17
C MET A 521 13.14 -4.02 11.88
N LEU A 522 12.23 -3.32 11.20
CA LEU A 522 11.43 -2.24 11.79
C LEU A 522 10.44 -2.77 12.82
N GLU A 523 9.83 -3.93 12.55
CA GLU A 523 8.83 -4.54 13.43
C GLU A 523 9.45 -5.12 14.71
N SER A 524 10.35 -6.11 14.61
CA SER A 524 11.10 -6.61 15.77
C SER A 524 12.27 -7.52 15.39
N PRO A 525 13.31 -7.64 16.25
CA PRO A 525 14.41 -8.59 16.04
C PRO A 525 13.96 -10.04 15.84
N ALA A 526 12.86 -10.46 16.48
CA ALA A 526 12.31 -11.81 16.32
C ALA A 526 11.81 -12.11 14.89
N MET A 527 11.37 -11.08 14.16
CA MET A 527 10.92 -11.22 12.76
C MET A 527 12.08 -11.44 11.79
N VAL A 528 13.31 -11.09 12.16
CA VAL A 528 14.49 -11.20 11.30
C VAL A 528 15.03 -12.63 11.25
N GLN A 529 14.83 -13.41 12.31
CA GLN A 529 15.35 -14.78 12.44
C GLN A 529 14.91 -15.72 11.28
N PRO A 530 13.62 -15.78 10.87
CA PRO A 530 13.20 -16.56 9.70
C PRO A 530 13.92 -16.18 8.41
N PHE A 531 14.17 -14.88 8.18
CA PHE A 531 14.92 -14.43 6.99
C PHE A 531 16.39 -14.86 7.06
N VAL A 532 17.01 -14.78 8.24
CA VAL A 532 18.41 -15.23 8.44
C VAL A 532 18.55 -16.73 8.19
N GLU A 533 17.55 -17.54 8.52
CA GLU A 533 17.52 -18.97 8.19
C GLU A 533 17.46 -19.19 6.68
N ILE A 534 16.58 -18.46 5.96
CA ILE A 534 16.50 -18.52 4.50
C ILE A 534 17.84 -18.10 3.87
N ILE A 535 18.43 -16.99 4.32
CA ILE A 535 19.71 -16.46 3.78
C ILE A 535 20.86 -17.43 4.04
N ASN A 536 20.91 -18.11 5.19
CA ASN A 536 21.93 -19.10 5.48
C ASN A 536 21.90 -20.30 4.52
N ASN A 537 20.75 -20.58 3.88
CA ASN A 537 20.60 -21.63 2.87
C ASN A 537 20.94 -21.18 1.44
N LEU A 538 21.29 -19.90 1.24
CA LEU A 538 21.75 -19.36 -0.03
C LEU A 538 23.27 -19.56 -0.20
N THR A 539 23.74 -19.56 -1.44
CA THR A 539 25.18 -19.53 -1.73
C THR A 539 25.80 -18.17 -1.32
N PRO A 540 27.12 -18.08 -1.05
CA PRO A 540 27.75 -16.82 -0.66
C PRO A 540 27.50 -15.66 -1.64
N GLU A 541 27.47 -15.93 -2.94
CA GLU A 541 27.19 -14.94 -3.97
C GLU A 541 25.74 -14.41 -3.91
N GLU A 542 24.78 -15.28 -3.61
CA GLU A 542 23.35 -14.93 -3.45
C GLU A 542 23.10 -14.22 -2.11
N GLN A 543 23.76 -14.64 -1.03
CA GLN A 543 23.75 -13.95 0.26
C GLN A 543 24.19 -12.49 0.09
N VAL A 544 25.26 -12.25 -0.67
CA VAL A 544 25.71 -10.88 -0.97
C VAL A 544 24.66 -10.12 -1.76
N LYS A 545 23.99 -10.73 -2.73
CA LYS A 545 22.94 -10.05 -3.51
C LYS A 545 21.79 -9.57 -2.62
N VAL A 546 21.31 -10.42 -1.70
CA VAL A 546 20.27 -10.04 -0.72
C VAL A 546 20.80 -8.98 0.26
N LEU A 547 21.99 -9.15 0.83
CA LEU A 547 22.53 -8.19 1.81
C LEU A 547 22.90 -6.83 1.19
N ASN A 548 23.18 -6.79 -0.11
CA ASN A 548 23.54 -5.59 -0.87
C ASN A 548 22.32 -4.86 -1.44
N ASP A 549 21.12 -5.44 -1.29
CA ASP A 549 19.86 -4.85 -1.70
C ASP A 549 19.60 -3.55 -0.93
N LYS A 550 19.09 -2.52 -1.64
CA LYS A 550 19.08 -1.12 -1.21
C LYS A 550 17.68 -0.52 -1.20
N ASN A 551 17.35 0.32 -0.24
CA ASN A 551 16.08 1.08 -0.24
C ASN A 551 16.16 2.42 -1.02
N ASN A 552 15.10 3.24 -0.96
CA ASN A 552 15.03 4.53 -1.65
C ASN A 552 16.09 5.55 -1.19
N GLU A 553 16.67 5.37 0.00
CA GLU A 553 17.82 6.14 0.51
C GLU A 553 19.18 5.47 0.23
N GLU A 554 19.14 4.43 -0.61
CA GLU A 554 20.26 3.54 -0.92
C GLU A 554 20.91 2.90 0.31
N LEU A 555 20.18 2.76 1.42
CA LEU A 555 20.65 1.99 2.57
C LEU A 555 20.56 0.51 2.22
N SER A 556 21.68 -0.20 2.31
CA SER A 556 21.65 -1.65 2.17
C SER A 556 21.04 -2.33 3.40
N VAL A 557 20.63 -3.59 3.27
CA VAL A 557 20.10 -4.39 4.39
C VAL A 557 21.00 -4.30 5.63
N LEU A 558 22.31 -4.40 5.44
CA LEU A 558 23.27 -4.33 6.54
C LEU A 558 23.38 -2.92 7.13
N MET A 559 23.35 -1.86 6.31
CA MET A 559 23.31 -0.48 6.82
C MET A 559 22.04 -0.20 7.60
N PHE A 560 20.92 -0.69 7.10
CA PHE A 560 19.61 -0.55 7.72
C PHE A 560 19.59 -1.23 9.10
N ALA A 561 20.07 -2.48 9.18
CA ALA A 561 20.26 -3.19 10.45
C ALA A 561 21.09 -2.40 11.47
N MET A 562 22.21 -1.80 11.03
CA MET A 562 23.07 -0.98 11.91
C MET A 562 22.44 0.33 12.36
N SER A 563 21.40 0.82 11.67
CA SER A 563 20.69 2.03 12.07
C SER A 563 19.68 1.79 13.18
N LEU A 564 19.24 0.54 13.39
CA LEU A 564 18.12 0.18 14.26
C LEU A 564 18.57 -0.29 15.65
N ASN A 565 19.02 -1.54 15.82
CA ASN A 565 19.37 -2.09 17.14
C ASN A 565 20.41 -3.24 17.07
N CYS A 566 21.03 -3.54 18.22
CA CYS A 566 22.12 -4.51 18.34
C CYS A 566 21.70 -5.97 18.14
N GLU A 567 20.46 -6.33 18.51
CA GLU A 567 19.94 -7.68 18.38
C GLU A 567 19.84 -8.10 16.90
N VAL A 568 19.33 -7.22 16.04
CA VAL A 568 19.26 -7.49 14.59
C VAL A 568 20.66 -7.71 14.00
N LEU A 569 21.64 -6.88 14.38
CA LEU A 569 23.01 -7.01 13.88
C LEU A 569 23.67 -8.34 14.29
N GLN A 570 23.40 -8.85 15.52
CA GLN A 570 23.90 -10.16 15.96
C GLN A 570 23.47 -11.29 15.03
N LEU A 571 22.25 -11.22 14.49
CA LEU A 571 21.72 -12.27 13.62
C LEU A 571 22.46 -12.37 12.28
N PHE A 572 23.04 -11.26 11.79
CA PHE A 572 23.82 -11.23 10.55
C PHE A 572 25.29 -11.59 10.73
N LYS A 573 25.82 -11.56 11.97
CA LYS A 573 27.23 -11.87 12.26
C LYS A 573 27.69 -13.22 11.66
N PRO A 574 26.97 -14.35 11.84
CA PRO A 574 27.40 -15.63 11.29
C PRO A 574 27.42 -15.67 9.76
N ILE A 575 26.54 -14.90 9.09
CA ILE A 575 26.51 -14.83 7.63
C ILE A 575 27.75 -14.06 7.15
N LEU A 576 28.03 -12.89 7.72
CA LEU A 576 29.16 -12.05 7.32
C LEU A 576 30.51 -12.75 7.46
N ILE A 577 30.73 -13.50 8.54
CA ILE A 577 32.00 -14.21 8.79
C ILE A 577 32.25 -15.32 7.75
N LYS A 578 31.20 -15.95 7.20
CA LYS A 578 31.31 -17.01 6.19
C LYS A 578 31.65 -16.47 4.79
N LEU A 579 31.39 -15.19 4.52
CA LEU A 579 31.64 -14.59 3.20
C LEU A 579 33.15 -14.45 2.90
N LYS A 580 33.50 -14.36 1.62
CA LYS A 580 34.89 -14.12 1.21
C LYS A 580 35.31 -12.68 1.56
N PRO A 581 36.61 -12.41 1.79
CA PRO A 581 37.11 -11.07 2.12
C PRO A 581 36.63 -9.96 1.18
N ALA A 582 36.68 -10.19 -0.14
CA ALA A 582 36.22 -9.23 -1.13
C ALA A 582 34.72 -8.91 -1.03
N GLN A 583 33.90 -9.91 -0.67
CA GLN A 583 32.46 -9.75 -0.47
C GLN A 583 32.17 -8.98 0.83
N GLN A 584 32.90 -9.29 1.91
CA GLN A 584 32.82 -8.57 3.18
C GLN A 584 33.17 -7.09 2.99
N ILE A 585 34.26 -6.79 2.27
CA ILE A 585 34.66 -5.41 1.94
C ILE A 585 33.56 -4.71 1.16
N ALA A 586 33.05 -5.33 0.09
CA ALA A 586 32.01 -4.73 -0.74
C ALA A 586 30.76 -4.35 0.07
N LEU A 587 30.29 -5.23 0.96
CA LEU A 587 29.12 -4.97 1.82
C LEU A 587 29.38 -3.88 2.88
N LEU A 588 30.53 -3.95 3.55
CA LEU A 588 30.85 -3.05 4.68
C LEU A 588 31.27 -1.64 4.25
N THR A 589 31.78 -1.48 3.03
CA THR A 589 32.23 -0.18 2.47
C THR A 589 31.28 0.42 1.44
N GLN A 590 30.16 -0.26 1.14
CA GLN A 590 29.10 0.26 0.30
C GLN A 590 28.66 1.65 0.80
N LYS A 591 28.16 2.49 -0.11
CA LYS A 591 27.69 3.85 0.21
C LYS A 591 26.19 3.97 -0.01
N CYS A 592 25.51 4.61 0.94
CA CYS A 592 24.16 5.10 0.76
C CYS A 592 24.14 6.42 -0.02
N LYS A 593 22.95 6.97 -0.27
CA LYS A 593 22.73 8.17 -1.07
C LYS A 593 23.44 9.41 -0.53
N SER A 594 23.65 9.46 0.79
CA SER A 594 24.41 10.52 1.46
C SER A 594 25.92 10.31 1.44
N GLY A 595 26.42 9.22 0.82
CA GLY A 595 27.84 8.92 0.69
C GLY A 595 28.47 8.29 1.94
N TYR A 596 27.67 7.74 2.86
CA TYR A 596 28.15 7.10 4.09
C TYR A 596 28.03 5.58 4.01
N SER A 597 28.99 4.86 4.60
CA SER A 597 28.92 3.40 4.77
C SER A 597 28.36 3.02 6.13
N ALA A 598 28.23 1.72 6.39
CA ALA A 598 27.55 1.22 7.59
C ALA A 598 28.24 1.68 8.89
N LEU A 599 29.58 1.67 8.94
CA LEU A 599 30.34 2.20 10.08
C LEU A 599 30.13 3.72 10.27
N PHE A 600 30.00 4.49 9.18
CA PHE A 600 29.76 5.94 9.29
C PHE A 600 28.40 6.23 9.90
N LEU A 601 27.35 5.53 9.44
CA LEU A 601 26.00 5.68 9.98
C LEU A 601 25.95 5.35 11.47
N LEU A 602 26.64 4.27 11.87
CA LEU A 602 26.79 3.90 13.26
C LEU A 602 27.44 5.03 14.05
N LEU A 603 28.62 5.51 13.63
CA LEU A 603 29.34 6.60 14.31
C LEU A 603 28.58 7.94 14.35
N MET A 604 27.63 8.17 13.44
CA MET A 604 26.78 9.36 13.45
C MET A 604 25.57 9.26 14.40
N ASN A 605 25.10 8.04 14.71
CA ASN A 605 23.93 7.82 15.56
C ASN A 605 24.32 7.70 17.05
N LYS A 606 24.38 8.83 17.76
CA LYS A 606 24.78 8.88 19.18
C LYS A 606 23.96 7.96 20.09
N ASP A 607 22.65 7.85 19.85
CA ASP A 607 21.72 7.23 20.80
C ASP A 607 21.85 5.70 20.83
N ASN A 608 22.18 5.07 19.71
CA ASN A 608 22.28 3.60 19.61
C ASN A 608 23.72 3.07 19.76
N ASN A 609 24.72 3.95 19.89
CA ASN A 609 26.13 3.58 19.75
C ASN A 609 26.72 2.76 20.91
N ALA A 610 26.23 2.94 22.14
CA ALA A 610 26.84 2.34 23.33
C ALA A 610 26.91 0.81 23.27
N GLU A 611 25.93 0.16 22.64
CA GLU A 611 25.86 -1.29 22.50
C GLU A 611 26.21 -1.77 21.08
N LEU A 612 25.76 -1.04 20.06
CA LEU A 612 25.98 -1.42 18.67
C LEU A 612 27.45 -1.33 18.25
N LEU A 613 28.16 -0.29 18.67
CA LEU A 613 29.55 -0.09 18.25
C LEU A 613 30.47 -1.19 18.80
N PRO A 614 30.47 -1.53 20.11
CA PRO A 614 31.25 -2.68 20.60
C PRO A 614 30.93 -3.98 19.87
N LEU A 615 29.65 -4.23 19.56
CA LEU A 615 29.24 -5.40 18.79
C LEU A 615 29.84 -5.38 17.38
N PHE A 616 29.64 -4.30 16.62
CA PHE A 616 30.18 -4.17 15.27
C PHE A 616 31.71 -4.35 15.25
N LEU A 617 32.39 -3.77 16.23
CA LEU A 617 33.84 -3.88 16.39
C LEU A 617 34.28 -5.30 16.78
N SER A 618 33.49 -6.02 17.58
CA SER A 618 33.73 -7.44 17.82
C SER A 618 33.62 -8.28 16.54
N MET A 619 32.65 -7.95 15.67
CA MET A 619 32.51 -8.60 14.36
C MET A 619 33.71 -8.28 13.47
N LEU A 620 34.11 -7.01 13.42
CA LEU A 620 35.25 -6.55 12.62
C LEU A 620 36.56 -7.24 13.04
N ASN A 621 36.78 -7.46 14.34
CA ASN A 621 37.94 -8.19 14.87
C ASN A 621 37.99 -9.66 14.43
N GLU A 622 36.85 -10.28 14.11
CA GLU A 622 36.77 -11.65 13.61
C GLU A 622 37.03 -11.74 12.09
N LEU A 623 37.02 -10.60 11.39
CA LEU A 623 37.36 -10.53 9.97
C LEU A 623 38.88 -10.45 9.81
N ASN A 624 39.36 -10.79 8.61
CA ASN A 624 40.79 -10.67 8.30
C ASN A 624 41.26 -9.21 8.27
N SER A 625 42.57 -9.00 8.42
CA SER A 625 43.18 -7.67 8.49
C SER A 625 43.00 -6.82 7.22
N GLU A 626 42.86 -7.44 6.04
CA GLU A 626 42.57 -6.73 4.79
C GLU A 626 41.19 -6.07 4.83
N VAL A 627 40.17 -6.81 5.30
CA VAL A 627 38.81 -6.29 5.47
C VAL A 627 38.79 -5.22 6.56
N GLN A 628 39.42 -5.47 7.70
CA GLN A 628 39.52 -4.49 8.79
C GLN A 628 40.11 -3.17 8.28
N LEU A 629 41.21 -3.24 7.54
CA LEU A 629 41.85 -2.08 6.95
C LEU A 629 40.93 -1.37 5.97
N ALA A 630 40.27 -2.09 5.05
CA ALA A 630 39.38 -1.49 4.07
C ALA A 630 38.21 -0.74 4.72
N VAL A 631 37.59 -1.31 5.76
CA VAL A 631 36.50 -0.66 6.51
C VAL A 631 37.00 0.57 7.27
N LEU A 632 38.15 0.48 7.92
CA LEU A 632 38.71 1.57 8.73
C LEU A 632 39.33 2.70 7.90
N ALA A 633 39.82 2.39 6.70
CA ALA A 633 40.35 3.34 5.73
C ALA A 633 39.30 3.86 4.75
N ASP A 634 38.07 3.37 4.85
CA ASP A 634 36.95 3.78 4.02
C ASP A 634 36.74 5.31 4.09
N SER A 635 36.17 5.89 3.05
CA SER A 635 35.97 7.35 2.98
C SER A 635 34.58 7.69 2.52
N GLY A 636 33.88 8.43 3.37
CA GLY A 636 32.51 8.85 3.14
C GLY A 636 32.41 10.12 2.30
N LYS A 637 31.26 10.79 2.41
CA LYS A 637 31.04 12.11 1.83
C LYS A 637 32.11 13.09 2.29
N SER A 638 32.59 13.89 1.36
CA SER A 638 33.69 14.83 1.56
C SER A 638 35.00 14.21 2.07
N ASN A 639 35.23 12.93 1.74
CA ASN A 639 36.45 12.20 2.07
C ASN A 639 36.73 12.10 3.58
N TYR A 640 35.70 12.16 4.41
CA TYR A 640 35.82 11.89 5.85
C TYR A 640 36.17 10.40 6.07
N SER A 641 37.09 10.10 6.98
CA SER A 641 37.34 8.74 7.48
C SER A 641 36.44 8.40 8.69
N PRO A 642 36.30 7.12 9.08
CA PRO A 642 35.57 6.75 10.28
C PRO A 642 36.08 7.46 11.55
N LEU A 643 37.41 7.58 11.73
CA LEU A 643 37.96 8.31 12.87
C LEU A 643 37.60 9.79 12.84
N MET A 644 37.60 10.42 11.65
CA MET A 644 37.18 11.82 11.54
C MET A 644 35.72 12.02 11.97
N ILE A 645 34.82 11.10 11.57
CA ILE A 645 33.41 11.14 11.97
C ILE A 645 33.26 10.92 13.47
N ALA A 646 33.95 9.93 14.04
CA ALA A 646 33.97 9.70 15.48
C ALA A 646 34.45 10.96 16.23
N SER A 647 35.53 11.62 15.78
CA SER A 647 36.02 12.85 16.39
C SER A 647 35.01 14.01 16.33
N CYS A 648 34.25 14.14 15.25
CA CYS A 648 33.28 15.23 15.10
C CYS A 648 31.96 14.95 15.84
N PHE A 649 31.44 13.73 15.72
CA PHE A 649 30.05 13.42 16.03
C PHE A 649 29.89 12.42 17.17
N ASN A 650 30.86 11.53 17.42
CA ASN A 650 30.77 10.57 18.52
C ASN A 650 32.13 10.30 19.16
N HIS A 651 32.56 11.23 20.00
CA HIS A 651 33.87 11.15 20.64
C HIS A 651 33.96 9.97 21.65
N GLU A 652 32.83 9.46 22.15
CA GLU A 652 32.79 8.25 22.99
C GLU A 652 33.12 6.97 22.20
N ALA A 653 33.00 6.99 20.87
CA ALA A 653 33.44 5.90 20.00
C ALA A 653 34.97 5.79 19.93
N LEU A 654 35.72 6.88 20.16
CA LEU A 654 37.17 6.88 19.94
C LEU A 654 37.89 5.86 20.85
N PRO A 655 37.64 5.80 22.19
CA PRO A 655 38.19 4.75 23.06
C PRO A 655 37.85 3.33 22.61
N ILE A 656 36.67 3.14 22.01
CA ILE A 656 36.20 1.82 21.56
C ILE A 656 36.88 1.42 20.24
N LEU A 657 37.15 2.38 19.35
CA LEU A 657 37.87 2.16 18.10
C LEU A 657 39.38 1.93 18.30
N GLN A 658 39.97 2.51 19.35
CA GLN A 658 41.42 2.48 19.58
C GLN A 658 42.03 1.07 19.52
N PRO A 659 41.50 0.04 20.21
CA PRO A 659 42.12 -1.29 20.21
C PRO A 659 42.17 -1.94 18.83
N ILE A 660 41.22 -1.64 17.94
CA ILE A 660 41.19 -2.20 16.58
C ILE A 660 42.18 -1.46 15.69
N PHE A 661 42.25 -0.14 15.79
CA PHE A 661 43.29 0.61 15.09
C PHE A 661 44.69 0.15 15.50
N MET A 662 44.91 -0.16 16.79
CA MET A 662 46.20 -0.67 17.26
C MET A 662 46.62 -2.02 16.66
N GLN A 663 45.68 -2.80 16.11
CA GLN A 663 45.98 -4.04 15.39
C GLN A 663 46.46 -3.80 13.95
N LEU A 664 46.20 -2.62 13.38
CA LEU A 664 46.69 -2.25 12.05
C LEU A 664 48.21 -2.03 12.07
N THR A 665 48.84 -2.19 10.90
CA THR A 665 50.25 -1.85 10.75
C THR A 665 50.46 -0.35 11.00
N PRO A 666 51.64 0.06 11.52
CA PRO A 666 51.93 1.48 11.74
C PRO A 666 51.73 2.34 10.48
N GLU A 667 52.11 1.82 9.31
CA GLU A 667 51.92 2.50 8.02
C GLU A 667 50.44 2.71 7.68
N ALA A 668 49.59 1.69 7.90
CA ALA A 668 48.15 1.82 7.69
C ALA A 668 47.52 2.84 8.64
N ARG A 669 47.90 2.81 9.93
CA ARG A 669 47.44 3.81 10.91
C ARG A 669 47.83 5.22 10.49
N LEU A 670 49.09 5.40 10.09
CA LEU A 670 49.60 6.68 9.61
C LEU A 670 48.80 7.18 8.42
N ASN A 671 48.58 6.34 7.40
CA ASN A 671 47.82 6.70 6.20
C ASN A 671 46.39 7.14 6.54
N ILE A 672 45.72 6.48 7.50
CA ILE A 672 44.36 6.86 7.91
C ILE A 672 44.36 8.16 8.73
N LEU A 673 45.34 8.36 9.61
CA LEU A 673 45.42 9.53 10.50
C LEU A 673 45.83 10.82 9.76
N THR A 674 46.70 10.71 8.75
CA THR A 674 47.20 11.81 7.91
C THR A 674 46.29 12.14 6.73
N LYS A 675 45.36 11.24 6.38
CA LYS A 675 44.38 11.52 5.33
C LYS A 675 43.63 12.81 5.68
N GLN A 676 43.44 13.66 4.68
CA GLN A 676 42.65 14.89 4.78
C GLN A 676 41.29 14.72 4.11
N ASN A 677 40.26 15.30 4.72
CA ASN A 677 38.96 15.46 4.07
C ASN A 677 39.01 16.57 3.00
N ASP A 678 37.91 16.81 2.28
CA ASP A 678 37.86 17.82 1.20
C ASP A 678 38.19 19.26 1.66
N ASN A 679 38.06 19.53 2.96
CA ASN A 679 38.40 20.80 3.59
C ASN A 679 39.81 20.80 4.18
N GLY A 680 40.64 19.80 3.88
CA GLY A 680 42.01 19.69 4.37
C GLY A 680 42.13 19.34 5.87
N TYR A 681 41.05 18.92 6.55
CA TYR A 681 41.15 18.52 7.95
C TYR A 681 41.59 17.06 8.06
N SER A 682 42.64 16.81 8.85
CA SER A 682 43.01 15.46 9.27
C SER A 682 42.24 15.00 10.52
N THR A 683 42.34 13.72 10.85
CA THR A 683 41.72 13.14 12.06
C THR A 683 42.19 13.86 13.33
N LEU A 684 43.48 14.17 13.42
CA LEU A 684 44.06 14.86 14.56
C LEU A 684 43.53 16.30 14.70
N MET A 685 43.36 17.01 13.58
CA MET A 685 42.77 18.35 13.58
C MET A 685 41.32 18.35 14.05
N LEU A 686 40.50 17.42 13.55
CA LEU A 686 39.09 17.31 13.96
C LEU A 686 38.95 16.90 15.42
N THR A 687 39.80 15.98 15.90
CA THR A 687 39.85 15.57 17.31
C THR A 687 40.20 16.76 18.19
N MET A 688 41.21 17.55 17.80
CA MET A 688 41.58 18.77 18.52
C MET A 688 40.42 19.76 18.59
N MET A 689 39.69 19.93 17.48
CA MET A 689 38.62 20.91 17.35
C MET A 689 37.34 20.53 18.10
N HIS A 690 36.96 19.24 18.10
CA HIS A 690 35.65 18.80 18.58
C HIS A 690 35.71 17.94 19.84
N SER A 691 36.81 17.23 20.08
CA SER A 691 36.96 16.28 21.18
C SER A 691 38.36 16.34 21.80
N PRO A 692 38.79 17.52 22.30
CA PRO A 692 40.14 17.74 22.77
C PRO A 692 40.59 16.77 23.88
N SER A 693 39.66 16.31 24.74
CA SER A 693 39.95 15.30 25.78
C SER A 693 40.40 13.94 25.23
N ASN A 694 40.01 13.60 23.99
CA ASN A 694 40.42 12.37 23.32
C ASN A 694 41.63 12.58 22.41
N PHE A 695 42.23 13.77 22.39
CA PHE A 695 43.41 14.04 21.58
C PHE A 695 44.56 13.07 21.91
N ALA A 696 44.78 12.85 23.21
CA ALA A 696 45.73 11.88 23.74
C ALA A 696 45.62 10.49 23.12
N LEU A 697 44.40 10.00 23.05
CA LEU A 697 44.07 8.68 22.56
C LEU A 697 44.40 8.54 21.06
N ILE A 698 44.00 9.53 20.26
CA ILE A 698 44.26 9.53 18.81
C ILE A 698 45.73 9.75 18.51
N PHE A 699 46.40 10.55 19.34
CA PHE A 699 47.83 10.77 19.23
C PHE A 699 48.63 9.51 19.54
N GLU A 700 48.18 8.67 20.48
CA GLU A 700 48.78 7.36 20.76
C GLU A 700 48.72 6.41 19.54
N LEU A 701 47.61 6.43 18.78
CA LEU A 701 47.46 5.61 17.57
C LEU A 701 48.51 5.91 16.48
N LEU A 702 49.03 7.13 16.44
CA LEU A 702 50.04 7.54 15.48
C LEU A 702 51.36 6.79 15.67
N ASP A 703 51.64 6.30 16.89
CA ASP A 703 52.96 5.82 17.33
C ASP A 703 54.08 6.70 16.77
N VAL A 704 54.16 7.92 17.30
CA VAL A 704 55.07 8.98 16.85
C VAL A 704 56.49 8.48 16.58
N ASN A 705 56.97 7.52 17.36
CA ASN A 705 58.33 6.99 17.23
C ASN A 705 58.57 6.23 15.92
N MET A 706 57.51 5.81 15.24
CA MET A 706 57.56 5.17 13.91
C MET A 706 57.70 6.19 12.77
N LEU A 707 57.33 7.44 13.01
CA LEU A 707 57.47 8.50 12.03
C LEU A 707 58.90 9.02 12.00
N LYS A 708 59.41 9.25 10.80
CA LYS A 708 60.65 10.01 10.64
C LYS A 708 60.41 11.41 11.20
N PRO A 709 61.46 12.08 11.73
CA PRO A 709 61.33 13.44 12.24
C PRO A 709 60.71 14.43 11.23
N ILE A 710 60.92 14.22 9.92
CA ILE A 710 60.26 15.02 8.87
C ILE A 710 58.76 14.77 8.78
N GLU A 711 58.31 13.53 8.86
CA GLU A 711 56.88 13.18 8.80
C GLU A 711 56.15 13.70 10.04
N GLN A 712 56.77 13.60 11.24
CA GLN A 712 56.25 14.21 12.47
C GLN A 712 56.07 15.72 12.33
N PHE A 713 57.04 16.36 11.68
CA PHE A 713 57.04 17.79 11.47
C PHE A 713 56.01 18.23 10.42
N GLU A 714 55.93 17.53 9.30
CA GLU A 714 54.93 17.75 8.26
C GLU A 714 53.52 17.62 8.82
N LEU A 715 53.26 16.62 9.66
CA LEU A 715 51.97 16.42 10.34
C LEU A 715 51.56 17.61 11.21
N LEU A 716 52.51 18.23 11.94
CA LEU A 716 52.22 19.43 12.75
C LEU A 716 51.99 20.69 11.91
N LEU A 717 52.65 20.75 10.75
CA LEU A 717 52.59 21.88 9.83
C LEU A 717 51.46 21.78 8.82
N GLU A 718 50.88 20.60 8.68
CA GLU A 718 49.76 20.33 7.82
C GLU A 718 48.67 21.38 8.08
N LYS A 719 48.13 21.94 7.00
CA LYS A 719 47.10 22.98 7.06
C LYS A 719 45.84 22.49 6.39
N ASN A 720 44.72 22.81 6.98
CA ASN A 720 43.43 22.68 6.32
C ASN A 720 43.19 23.81 5.31
N SER A 721 42.03 23.80 4.64
CA SER A 721 41.65 24.81 3.64
C SER A 721 41.50 26.22 4.22
N HIS A 722 41.38 26.36 5.54
CA HIS A 722 41.32 27.63 6.25
C HIS A 722 42.70 28.16 6.65
N GLY A 723 43.76 27.38 6.38
CA GLY A 723 45.14 27.71 6.75
C GLY A 723 45.47 27.40 8.21
N ASP A 724 44.55 26.75 8.94
CA ASP A 724 44.76 26.31 10.31
C ASP A 724 45.55 25.00 10.33
N SER A 725 46.55 24.94 11.20
CA SER A 725 47.24 23.70 11.53
C SER A 725 46.74 23.15 12.86
N ILE A 726 47.15 21.94 13.22
CA ILE A 726 46.78 21.36 14.51
C ILE A 726 47.18 22.25 15.70
N LEU A 727 48.28 22.98 15.58
CA LEU A 727 48.76 23.88 16.62
C LEU A 727 47.88 25.15 16.72
N SER A 728 47.43 25.72 15.59
CA SER A 728 46.51 26.86 15.65
C SER A 728 45.14 26.45 16.17
N LEU A 729 44.67 25.25 15.84
CA LEU A 729 43.44 24.70 16.41
C LEU A 729 43.56 24.46 17.92
N ALA A 730 44.67 23.91 18.39
CA ALA A 730 44.92 23.72 19.82
C ALA A 730 44.94 25.05 20.59
N GLN A 731 45.49 26.11 19.97
CA GLN A 731 45.44 27.47 20.49
C GLN A 731 43.99 27.99 20.59
N HIS A 732 43.20 27.83 19.52
CA HIS A 732 41.80 28.28 19.50
C HIS A 732 40.95 27.62 20.60
N GLN A 733 41.19 26.33 20.86
CA GLN A 733 40.46 25.56 21.87
C GLN A 733 40.95 25.78 23.30
N LYS A 734 42.01 26.58 23.52
CA LYS A 734 42.62 26.84 24.84
C LYS A 734 42.93 25.55 25.61
N MET A 735 43.38 24.51 24.92
CA MET A 735 43.66 23.22 25.56
C MET A 735 44.69 23.37 26.69
N VAL A 736 44.32 22.89 27.88
CA VAL A 736 45.17 22.90 29.08
C VAL A 736 46.23 21.79 29.00
N GLU A 737 45.93 20.69 28.31
CA GLU A 737 46.80 19.51 28.22
C GLU A 737 47.60 19.51 26.91
N PHE A 738 48.60 20.38 26.83
CA PHE A 738 49.52 20.48 25.67
C PHE A 738 50.69 19.48 25.71
N SER A 739 50.76 18.63 26.74
CA SER A 739 51.95 17.84 27.08
C SER A 739 52.39 16.84 25.99
N GLN A 740 51.45 16.30 25.23
CA GLN A 740 51.74 15.35 24.14
C GLN A 740 52.24 16.05 22.89
N LEU A 741 51.61 17.15 22.49
CA LEU A 741 52.11 18.02 21.42
C LEU A 741 53.47 18.61 21.78
N GLU A 742 53.66 18.99 23.05
CA GLU A 742 54.96 19.40 23.57
C GLU A 742 56.00 18.30 23.37
N THR A 743 55.68 17.07 23.74
CA THR A 743 56.60 15.93 23.57
C THR A 743 56.96 15.73 22.10
N LEU A 744 56.01 15.85 21.16
CA LEU A 744 56.31 15.79 19.73
C LEU A 744 57.26 16.92 19.32
N LEU A 745 56.92 18.16 19.65
CA LEU A 745 57.68 19.35 19.30
C LEU A 745 59.12 19.28 19.85
N LEU A 746 59.31 18.69 21.02
CA LEU A 746 60.62 18.48 21.63
C LEU A 746 61.41 17.34 20.97
N ASN A 747 60.74 16.38 20.33
CA ASN A 747 61.38 15.23 19.67
C ASN A 747 61.73 15.48 18.20
N ILE A 748 61.11 16.47 17.55
CA ILE A 748 61.42 16.82 16.15
C ILE A 748 62.92 17.17 16.01
N ASP A 749 63.49 16.72 14.88
CA ASP A 749 64.86 17.04 14.50
C ASP A 749 64.98 18.56 14.35
N TYR A 750 65.96 19.12 15.04
CA TYR A 750 66.17 20.54 15.06
C TYR A 750 66.50 21.10 13.67
N GLN A 751 67.15 20.33 12.78
CA GLN A 751 67.46 20.82 11.42
C GLN A 751 66.16 21.14 10.68
N LEU A 752 65.17 20.26 10.79
CA LEU A 752 63.87 20.39 10.15
C LEU A 752 63.00 21.49 10.75
N LEU A 753 62.97 21.56 12.10
CA LEU A 753 62.38 22.69 12.82
C LEU A 753 62.97 24.00 12.29
N SER A 754 64.28 24.04 12.15
CA SER A 754 64.99 25.27 11.82
C SER A 754 64.76 25.70 10.36
N GLU A 755 64.86 24.78 9.39
CA GLU A 755 64.68 25.07 7.96
C GLU A 755 63.26 25.52 7.60
N ASN A 756 62.25 25.10 8.37
CA ASN A 756 60.84 25.27 7.99
C ASN A 756 60.00 26.15 8.95
N VAL A 757 60.40 26.32 10.22
CA VAL A 757 59.66 27.17 11.18
C VAL A 757 60.12 28.63 11.13
N ILE A 758 61.38 28.85 10.80
CA ILE A 758 62.05 30.09 11.19
C ILE A 758 62.26 31.05 10.00
N THR A 759 62.37 30.56 8.77
CA THR A 759 62.99 31.31 7.66
C THR A 759 62.05 32.10 6.75
N ASP A 760 60.72 32.03 6.90
CA ASP A 760 59.80 32.70 5.96
C ASP A 760 58.85 33.71 6.63
N HIS A 761 59.33 34.96 6.75
CA HIS A 761 58.56 36.10 7.24
C HIS A 761 57.41 36.52 6.32
N ASN A 762 57.33 35.98 5.09
CA ASN A 762 56.37 36.42 4.09
C ASN A 762 55.32 35.33 3.83
N ASN A 763 54.28 35.39 4.65
CA ASN A 763 52.90 34.99 4.34
C ASN A 763 52.41 33.56 4.53
N ASN A 764 53.15 32.50 4.96
CA ASN A 764 52.39 31.25 5.16
C ASN A 764 52.85 30.08 6.05
N LYS A 765 53.89 30.09 6.90
CA LYS A 765 54.17 28.89 7.75
C LYS A 765 54.64 29.21 9.17
N PHE A 766 54.23 28.34 10.10
CA PHE A 766 54.43 28.29 11.55
C PHE A 766 54.50 29.64 12.29
N ASN A 767 53.38 30.05 12.90
CA ASN A 767 53.35 31.29 13.65
C ASN A 767 54.15 31.12 14.96
N VAL A 768 55.45 31.42 14.94
CA VAL A 768 56.30 31.46 16.14
C VAL A 768 55.66 32.31 17.24
N ASN A 769 54.86 33.33 16.88
CA ASN A 769 54.08 34.10 17.85
C ASN A 769 53.05 33.27 18.60
N MET A 770 52.48 32.21 18.02
CA MET A 770 51.59 31.28 18.71
C MET A 770 52.33 30.60 19.88
N LEU A 771 53.46 29.96 19.60
CA LEU A 771 54.25 29.30 20.64
C LEU A 771 54.71 30.32 21.68
N ILE A 772 55.17 31.50 21.26
CA ILE A 772 55.59 32.57 22.17
C ILE A 772 54.43 33.04 23.08
N ASN A 773 53.24 33.26 22.54
CA ASN A 773 52.13 33.88 23.27
C ASN A 773 51.36 32.90 24.16
N HIS A 774 51.28 31.62 23.77
CA HIS A 774 50.42 30.64 24.44
C HIS A 774 51.17 29.49 25.10
N HIS A 775 52.35 29.12 24.57
CA HIS A 775 53.16 28.03 25.10
C HIS A 775 54.64 28.44 25.23
N PRO A 776 54.93 29.55 25.95
CA PRO A 776 56.28 30.10 26.05
C PRO A 776 57.29 29.05 26.51
N CYS A 777 56.91 28.15 27.41
CA CYS A 777 57.76 27.07 27.93
C CYS A 777 58.26 26.14 26.82
N ILE A 778 57.37 25.76 25.89
CA ILE A 778 57.72 24.89 24.75
C ILE A 778 58.62 25.67 23.80
N PHE A 779 58.25 26.92 23.52
CA PHE A 779 59.07 27.81 22.71
C PHE A 779 60.49 27.93 23.28
N PHE A 780 60.63 28.15 24.58
CA PHE A 780 61.90 28.26 25.27
C PHE A 780 62.71 26.97 25.23
N LYS A 781 62.08 25.81 25.41
CA LYS A 781 62.77 24.52 25.27
C LYS A 781 63.26 24.29 23.83
N ILE A 782 62.48 24.67 22.81
CA ILE A 782 62.91 24.60 21.40
C ILE A 782 64.10 25.54 21.17
N ILE A 783 64.01 26.79 21.62
CA ILE A 783 65.09 27.79 21.51
C ILE A 783 66.35 27.30 22.25
N GLU A 784 66.19 26.75 23.44
CA GLU A 784 67.27 26.17 24.21
C GLU A 784 67.93 25.01 23.45
N LYS A 785 67.15 24.09 22.89
CA LYS A 785 67.66 22.99 22.06
C LYS A 785 68.42 23.52 20.83
N LEU A 786 67.88 24.55 20.15
CA LEU A 786 68.52 25.21 19.00
C LEU A 786 69.85 25.87 19.37
N ILE A 787 69.90 26.57 20.50
CA ILE A 787 71.12 27.21 21.02
C ILE A 787 72.21 26.17 21.31
N HIS A 788 71.84 25.01 21.85
CA HIS A 788 72.80 23.95 22.17
C HIS A 788 73.35 23.23 20.92
N SER A 789 72.68 23.33 19.77
CA SER A 789 73.07 22.61 18.55
C SER A 789 74.36 23.11 17.86
N LYS A 790 74.96 24.23 18.29
CA LYS A 790 76.19 24.91 17.79
C LYS A 790 76.26 25.20 16.28
N GLN A 791 76.02 24.23 15.39
CA GLN A 791 76.10 24.35 13.93
C GLN A 791 75.08 25.33 13.35
N HIS A 792 73.94 25.57 14.02
CA HIS A 792 72.82 26.31 13.42
C HIS A 792 72.54 27.66 14.07
N VAL A 793 73.18 27.99 15.19
CA VAL A 793 72.94 29.23 15.93
C VAL A 793 73.21 30.48 15.07
N GLU A 794 74.20 30.43 14.19
CA GLU A 794 74.48 31.54 13.26
C GLU A 794 73.49 31.61 12.09
N HIS A 795 72.90 30.48 11.67
CA HIS A 795 71.92 30.44 10.59
C HIS A 795 70.59 31.07 11.02
N PHE A 796 70.15 30.82 12.25
CA PHE A 796 68.85 31.30 12.80
C PHE A 796 68.98 32.57 13.64
N ARG A 797 70.09 33.29 13.49
CA ARG A 797 70.45 34.36 14.40
C ARG A 797 69.43 35.49 14.46
N GLU A 798 68.96 35.98 13.31
CA GLU A 798 68.01 37.09 13.27
C GLU A 798 66.65 36.71 13.88
N ASP A 799 66.23 35.46 13.71
CA ASP A 799 64.97 34.97 14.24
C ASP A 799 65.03 34.66 15.74
N LEU A 800 66.14 34.10 16.22
CA LEU A 800 66.42 33.94 17.64
C LEU A 800 66.43 35.30 18.35
N ILE A 801 66.93 36.34 17.69
CA ILE A 801 66.92 37.72 18.20
C ILE A 801 65.51 38.30 18.18
N THR A 802 64.76 38.12 17.09
CA THR A 802 63.38 38.57 16.96
C THR A 802 62.50 37.93 18.03
N ALA A 803 62.61 36.62 18.21
CA ALA A 803 61.99 35.88 19.29
C ALA A 803 62.37 36.42 20.67
N ALA A 804 63.66 36.60 20.94
CA ALA A 804 64.15 37.15 22.20
C ALA A 804 63.65 38.57 22.49
N ASN A 805 63.35 39.36 21.44
CA ASN A 805 62.81 40.71 21.54
C ASN A 805 61.28 40.74 21.73
N LEU A 806 60.55 39.78 21.13
CA LEU A 806 59.11 39.62 21.34
C LEU A 806 58.77 39.20 22.77
N LEU A 807 59.68 38.46 23.40
CA LEU A 807 59.58 38.05 24.79
C LEU A 807 59.93 39.24 25.70
N LYS A 808 58.91 39.91 26.26
CA LYS A 808 59.11 41.05 27.18
C LYS A 808 59.94 40.70 28.43
N ASN A 809 60.11 39.42 28.79
CA ASN A 809 61.00 38.97 29.88
C ASN A 809 61.40 37.47 29.78
N PRO A 810 62.36 37.06 28.93
CA PRO A 810 62.78 35.66 28.77
C PRO A 810 63.59 35.09 29.95
N ALA A 811 63.75 35.88 31.02
CA ALA A 811 64.77 35.66 32.04
C ALA A 811 64.47 34.50 33.01
N HIS A 812 63.25 33.96 33.00
CA HIS A 812 62.79 32.95 33.96
C HIS A 812 62.71 31.53 33.41
N GLU A 813 62.67 31.33 32.08
CA GLU A 813 62.41 30.01 31.49
C GLU A 813 63.58 29.42 30.68
N LEU A 814 64.53 30.24 30.24
CA LEU A 814 65.79 29.77 29.64
C LEU A 814 66.88 29.56 30.69
N SER A 815 67.76 28.58 30.52
CA SER A 815 68.98 28.52 31.35
C SER A 815 69.79 29.80 31.19
N ALA A 816 70.49 30.21 32.25
CA ALA A 816 71.29 31.44 32.21
C ALA A 816 72.39 31.38 31.13
N LYS A 817 72.85 30.17 30.78
CA LYS A 817 73.76 29.92 29.65
C LYS A 817 73.09 30.23 28.31
N SER A 818 71.88 29.73 28.07
CA SER A 818 71.08 30.04 26.87
C SER A 818 70.79 31.54 26.75
N GLN A 819 70.45 32.20 27.86
CA GLN A 819 70.25 33.65 27.90
C GLN A 819 71.53 34.43 27.56
N LEU A 820 72.70 33.97 28.02
CA LEU A 820 74.00 34.56 27.68
C LEU A 820 74.32 34.40 26.18
N ILE A 821 74.01 33.25 25.59
CA ILE A 821 74.21 33.04 24.14
C ILE A 821 73.31 33.98 23.33
N LEU A 822 72.02 34.11 23.67
CA LEU A 822 71.13 35.08 23.04
C LEU A 822 71.61 36.53 23.20
N TYR A 823 72.15 36.88 24.38
CA TYR A 823 72.73 38.19 24.64
C TYR A 823 73.92 38.50 23.72
N ILE A 824 74.82 37.52 23.55
CA ILE A 824 75.97 37.62 22.64
C ILE A 824 75.49 37.80 21.19
N LEU A 825 74.52 37.02 20.73
CA LEU A 825 73.97 37.11 19.38
C LEU A 825 73.31 38.47 19.11
N ASN A 826 72.56 38.98 20.10
CA ASN A 826 71.91 40.28 20.00
C ASN A 826 72.94 41.41 19.85
N ILE A 827 73.97 41.48 20.72
CA ILE A 827 75.04 42.49 20.59
C ILE A 827 75.77 42.36 19.25
N LYS A 828 76.03 41.12 18.81
CA LYS A 828 76.68 40.87 17.52
C LYS A 828 75.84 41.41 16.36
N SER A 829 74.50 41.38 16.45
CA SER A 829 73.59 41.86 15.38
C SER A 829 73.57 43.37 15.29
N GLU A 830 73.58 44.02 16.45
CA GLU A 830 73.70 45.46 16.57
C GLU A 830 75.05 45.97 16.03
N LYS A 831 76.13 45.18 16.17
CA LYS A 831 77.45 45.49 15.57
C LYS A 831 77.41 45.66 14.05
N ARG A 832 76.53 44.96 13.32
CA ARG A 832 76.43 45.08 11.85
C ARG A 832 75.73 46.37 11.42
N ARG A 833 74.91 46.98 12.28
CA ARG A 833 74.10 48.17 11.91
C ARG A 833 74.82 49.49 12.16
N ILE A 834 75.90 49.54 12.94
CA ILE A 834 76.36 50.80 13.54
C ILE A 834 77.89 50.82 13.71
N GLY A 835 78.59 51.56 12.85
CA GLY A 835 79.98 52.04 13.06
C GLY A 835 80.05 53.22 14.03
N LEU A 836 79.19 53.22 15.05
CA LEU A 836 78.84 54.38 15.89
C LEU A 836 78.51 53.99 17.35
N PHE A 837 78.68 52.72 17.74
CA PHE A 837 78.45 52.30 19.12
C PHE A 837 79.74 52.49 19.93
N GLY A 838 79.64 53.20 21.06
CA GLY A 838 80.78 53.44 21.93
C GLY A 838 81.39 52.14 22.50
N TYR A 839 82.67 52.26 22.89
CA TYR A 839 83.55 51.26 23.51
C TYR A 839 82.86 50.29 24.50
N SER A 840 81.76 50.72 25.14
CA SER A 840 80.99 49.93 26.10
C SER A 840 80.27 48.70 25.53
N LYS A 841 79.82 48.69 24.27
CA LYS A 841 79.15 47.50 23.68
C LYS A 841 80.14 46.42 23.25
N GLU A 842 81.31 46.82 22.76
CA GLU A 842 82.40 45.91 22.41
C GLU A 842 82.93 45.20 23.65
N LEU A 843 83.20 45.96 24.73
CA LEU A 843 83.56 45.39 26.02
C LEU A 843 82.49 44.46 26.58
N LYS A 844 81.19 44.79 26.44
CA LYS A 844 80.09 43.89 26.84
C LYS A 844 80.05 42.60 26.02
N TYR A 845 80.33 42.68 24.72
CA TYR A 845 80.42 41.49 23.86
C TYR A 845 81.62 40.60 24.24
N GLU A 846 82.79 41.19 24.46
CA GLU A 846 84.00 40.47 24.88
C GLU A 846 83.85 39.84 26.26
N ALA A 847 83.31 40.61 27.22
CA ALA A 847 82.99 40.11 28.56
C ALA A 847 81.97 38.96 28.53
N ALA A 848 80.92 39.07 27.71
CA ALA A 848 79.93 38.00 27.55
C ALA A 848 80.53 36.73 26.91
N ASN A 849 81.38 36.87 25.89
CA ASN A 849 82.10 35.73 25.29
C ASN A 849 83.10 35.10 26.26
N CYS A 850 83.80 35.92 27.05
CA CYS A 850 84.66 35.44 28.13
C CYS A 850 83.85 34.60 29.13
N LEU A 851 82.72 35.13 29.59
CA LEU A 851 81.81 34.41 30.49
C LEU A 851 81.31 33.09 29.89
N LEU A 852 80.96 33.07 28.60
CA LEU A 852 80.55 31.84 27.92
C LEU A 852 81.70 30.82 27.80
N ARG A 853 82.94 31.28 27.56
CA ARG A 853 84.14 30.42 27.55
C ARG A 853 84.37 29.80 28.92
N VAL A 854 84.29 30.59 30.00
CA VAL A 854 84.43 30.09 31.38
C VAL A 854 83.36 29.04 31.73
N LEU A 855 82.11 29.21 31.29
CA LEU A 855 81.06 28.22 31.53
C LEU A 855 81.31 26.87 30.84
N ASN A 856 81.98 26.90 29.69
CA ASN A 856 82.37 25.70 28.95
C ASN A 856 83.69 25.10 29.45
N GLU A 857 84.60 25.94 29.96
CA GLU A 857 85.91 25.57 30.49
C GLU A 857 86.16 26.26 31.85
N PRO A 858 85.68 25.67 32.96
CA PRO A 858 85.73 26.30 34.30
C PRO A 858 87.14 26.71 34.75
N LYS A 859 88.19 26.03 34.29
CA LYS A 859 89.60 26.41 34.53
C LYS A 859 89.96 27.85 34.09
N LEU A 860 89.14 28.49 33.27
CA LEU A 860 89.36 29.85 32.76
C LEU A 860 88.75 30.95 33.65
N VAL A 861 88.22 30.66 34.84
CA VAL A 861 87.60 31.69 35.71
C VAL A 861 88.51 32.88 36.00
N SER A 862 89.83 32.69 36.02
CA SER A 862 90.79 33.79 36.15
C SER A 862 90.66 34.86 35.06
N GLU A 863 90.18 34.50 33.85
CA GLU A 863 89.92 35.44 32.76
C GLU A 863 88.82 36.46 33.10
N LEU A 864 87.87 36.11 33.99
CA LEU A 864 86.81 37.02 34.43
C LEU A 864 87.31 38.10 35.40
N LYS A 865 88.50 37.92 35.98
CA LYS A 865 89.15 38.92 36.85
C LYS A 865 89.84 40.04 36.07
N CYS A 866 89.83 39.98 34.73
CA CYS A 866 90.36 41.05 33.90
C CYS A 866 89.63 42.37 34.21
N GLU A 867 90.38 43.42 34.51
CA GLU A 867 89.83 44.73 34.90
C GLU A 867 88.90 45.30 33.82
N ALA A 868 89.17 45.00 32.54
CA ALA A 868 88.35 45.38 31.40
C ALA A 868 86.93 44.78 31.40
N PHE A 869 86.71 43.67 32.10
CA PHE A 869 85.39 43.02 32.18
C PHE A 869 84.62 43.37 33.45
N ARG A 870 85.26 44.00 34.44
CA ARG A 870 84.64 44.34 35.74
C ARG A 870 83.44 45.26 35.61
N GLU A 871 83.55 46.31 34.79
CA GLU A 871 82.45 47.26 34.56
C GLU A 871 81.33 46.63 33.71
N PRO A 872 81.59 45.97 32.56
CA PRO A 872 80.57 45.25 31.80
C PRO A 872 79.81 44.18 32.58
N LEU A 873 80.50 43.38 33.41
CA LEU A 873 79.90 42.31 34.22
C LEU A 873 79.18 42.83 35.48
N SER A 874 79.32 44.10 35.85
CA SER A 874 78.59 44.70 36.99
C SER A 874 77.38 45.53 36.57
N GLN A 875 77.12 45.69 35.27
CA GLN A 875 76.08 46.59 34.77
C GLN A 875 75.06 45.90 33.84
N GLY A 876 73.80 46.31 33.98
CA GLY A 876 72.71 45.97 33.06
C GLY A 876 72.42 44.46 32.95
N ARG A 877 71.93 44.03 31.79
CA ARG A 877 71.51 42.63 31.55
C ARG A 877 72.65 41.62 31.67
N LEU A 878 73.88 41.99 31.28
CA LEU A 878 75.05 41.11 31.39
C LEU A 878 75.43 40.86 32.85
N GLY A 879 75.38 41.88 33.71
CA GLY A 879 75.67 41.69 35.13
C GLY A 879 74.64 40.82 35.85
N VAL A 880 73.36 40.95 35.50
CA VAL A 880 72.32 40.04 36.02
C VAL A 880 72.57 38.59 35.59
N LEU A 881 73.01 38.36 34.35
CA LEU A 881 73.38 37.02 33.87
C LEU A 881 74.63 36.48 34.58
N TYR A 882 75.64 37.32 34.77
CA TYR A 882 76.86 36.98 35.49
C TYR A 882 76.56 36.50 36.92
N GLU A 883 75.75 37.23 37.68
CA GLU A 883 75.37 36.81 39.03
C GLU A 883 74.54 35.52 39.05
N LYS A 884 73.63 35.31 38.08
CA LYS A 884 72.87 34.05 37.94
C LYS A 884 73.76 32.85 37.63
N LEU A 885 74.85 33.05 36.88
CA LEU A 885 75.79 32.00 36.48
C LEU A 885 76.91 31.79 37.51
N ARG A 886 77.02 32.67 38.49
CA ARG A 886 78.09 32.65 39.49
C ARG A 886 78.07 31.39 40.35
N SER A 887 76.89 30.88 40.69
CA SER A 887 76.73 29.59 41.38
C SER A 887 77.20 28.42 40.52
N ASP A 888 76.81 28.36 39.24
CA ASP A 888 77.19 27.30 38.30
C ASP A 888 78.70 27.28 38.06
N ILE A 889 79.34 28.46 38.07
CA ILE A 889 80.78 28.61 37.96
C ILE A 889 81.47 28.08 39.24
N ALA A 890 80.99 28.49 40.42
CA ALA A 890 81.56 28.07 41.71
C ALA A 890 81.40 26.57 41.98
N GLU A 891 80.26 25.96 41.64
CA GLU A 891 80.04 24.51 41.78
C GLU A 891 80.99 23.70 40.90
N LYS A 892 81.26 24.15 39.68
CA LYS A 892 82.20 23.49 38.77
C LYS A 892 83.65 23.64 39.21
N GLU A 893 84.04 24.81 39.74
CA GLU A 893 85.36 25.00 40.37
C GLU A 893 85.56 24.02 41.54
N MET A 894 84.55 23.86 42.41
CA MET A 894 84.62 22.93 43.55
C MET A 894 84.61 21.45 43.14
N SER A 895 83.93 21.08 42.05
CA SER A 895 83.92 19.72 41.49
C SER A 895 85.31 19.30 40.98
N ASP A 896 86.02 20.20 40.30
CA ASP A 896 87.34 19.93 39.76
C ASP A 896 88.43 19.91 40.85
N ASP A 897 88.31 20.75 41.89
CA ASP A 897 89.16 20.69 43.08
C ASP A 897 88.98 19.38 43.86
N LYS A 898 87.75 18.84 43.93
CA LYS A 898 87.48 17.51 44.54
C LYS A 898 88.02 16.35 43.72
N LYS A 899 88.05 16.46 42.38
CA LYS A 899 88.68 15.45 41.51
C LYS A 899 90.20 15.49 41.62
N MET A 900 90.81 16.67 41.78
CA MET A 900 92.24 16.83 42.05
C MET A 900 92.66 16.39 43.47
N SER A 901 91.74 16.27 44.44
CA SER A 901 92.05 15.75 45.78
C SER A 901 91.87 14.23 45.93
N ILE A 902 91.41 13.52 44.87
CA ILE A 902 91.16 12.05 44.87
C ILE A 902 92.13 11.30 43.94
N THR A 903 92.87 11.99 43.08
CA THR A 903 94.10 11.51 42.41
C THR A 903 95.32 11.97 43.17
#